data_AF-A0A101VP11-F1
#
_entry.id   AF-A0A101VP11-F1
#
_cell.length_a   1.000
_cell.length_b   1.000
_cell.length_c   1.000
_cell.angle_alpha   90.00
_cell.angle_beta   90.00
_cell.angle_gamma   90.00
#
_symmetry.space_group_name_H-M   'P 1'
#
loop_
_entity.id
_entity.type
_entity.pdbx_description
1 polymer ?
#
loop_
_entity_poly.entity_id
_entity_poly.type
_entity_poly.pdbx_seq_one_letter_code
_entity_poly.pdbx_strand_id
1 'polypeptide(L)'
;MFKKITATLILTLLFISSVLSGLGSTMSPVHADDIAIDLERFSGSTRYETAVNIASENWDESSSVVLARGDDFPDALAGAVLANSDTVGGPLLLTNSEYLRSEVLQEMKRLGVDSVYILGGTGAISTNVEEKLESNGIQTYRIKGANRYATAGKIAITAVSNSTKAFLVSGESYADALSISSYAAANGIPLLLTTSKYIPAETMQALQTLGVTEVTLIGGKGVIGVSSEDQLKKAGYKVNRLSGSDRYETNTAILNSLDFNLDKMIIATGASFPDALAGSVLAARGYNPILLVPKDEYRLLNTSTASYLNNYRSLVNNFFILGGSGAVNYKTESLIRTGKVTPRISLQFWDGYGDLRTYERILSYVPENLTDYIHILSPTLAGDLRSDGSFGYSFSNSSIPKYLVALGQSKGAKVVPMLYSSGKIASDMLRSPTKRKNYADSVVKIVQETNADGFLVDLEGLADDTEYGLTALMKDIYGRLSPQGKLVMISVMSKTSGTAEPWTAEYNYRELSKYADYIQIMSYDMHWKTSAPGPIAPLDWVRKVMAYAVTQIPEEKILMGIPYYGRTWTYDGEDWDSQAFGWAVATQTAAKYGATITRKTTPTDPVGVPTFKYTDENGYRRTAYFDDGQSWAAKLDLLDEFNLGGIGSWSMRWINEVSAPELFPLLKERLN
;
A
#
# COMPACT_ATOMS: atom_id res chain seq x y z
N MET A 1 38.53 61.01 -24.10
CA MET A 1 39.76 61.01 -23.29
C MET A 1 39.83 62.35 -22.57
N PHE A 2 40.24 62.34 -21.28
CA PHE A 2 40.23 63.43 -20.28
C PHE A 2 38.88 63.65 -19.56
N LYS A 3 38.65 63.15 -18.35
CA LYS A 3 39.29 63.24 -17.01
C LYS A 3 38.58 64.28 -16.13
N LYS A 4 38.05 63.74 -15.03
CA LYS A 4 37.99 64.29 -13.66
C LYS A 4 37.22 65.61 -13.45
N ILE A 5 36.11 65.49 -12.73
CA ILE A 5 35.70 66.49 -11.74
C ILE A 5 35.57 65.76 -10.40
N THR A 6 36.50 66.07 -9.51
CA THR A 6 36.38 65.90 -8.05
C THR A 6 36.10 67.28 -7.49
N ALA A 7 35.00 67.44 -6.77
CA ALA A 7 34.80 68.55 -5.84
C ALA A 7 33.96 68.07 -4.65
N THR A 8 34.60 68.17 -3.49
CA THR A 8 34.17 67.76 -2.16
C THR A 8 33.80 69.03 -1.38
N LEU A 9 32.69 69.02 -0.63
CA LEU A 9 32.46 69.88 0.55
C LEU A 9 31.40 69.16 1.41
N ILE A 10 31.75 68.39 2.45
CA ILE A 10 32.12 68.80 3.81
C ILE A 10 31.00 69.62 4.50
N LEU A 11 30.31 69.05 5.50
CA LEU A 11 30.58 69.33 6.94
C LEU A 11 29.66 68.48 7.87
N THR A 12 30.29 67.60 8.67
CA THR A 12 30.02 67.24 10.10
C THR A 12 28.63 66.75 10.58
N LEU A 13 28.48 65.84 11.55
CA LEU A 13 29.31 65.55 12.74
C LEU A 13 28.86 64.18 13.35
N LEU A 14 29.75 63.60 14.16
CA LEU A 14 29.60 62.50 15.15
C LEU A 14 30.04 61.08 14.73
N PHE A 15 31.33 60.84 14.98
CA PHE A 15 31.92 59.56 15.34
C PHE A 15 31.30 59.00 16.62
N ILE A 16 30.92 57.71 16.63
CA ILE A 16 31.40 56.70 17.59
C ILE A 16 31.53 55.37 16.83
N SER A 17 32.71 54.76 16.98
CA SER A 17 33.15 53.49 16.45
C SER A 17 32.46 52.31 17.17
N SER A 18 31.94 51.33 16.41
CA SER A 18 32.27 49.90 16.59
C SER A 18 31.54 48.99 15.57
N VAL A 19 32.36 48.45 14.66
CA VAL A 19 32.33 47.08 14.10
C VAL A 19 31.06 46.58 13.40
N LEU A 20 31.11 46.69 12.07
CA LEU A 20 30.45 45.81 11.10
C LEU A 20 30.77 44.33 11.39
N SER A 21 29.76 43.54 11.72
CA SER A 21 29.66 42.12 11.36
C SER A 21 28.26 41.61 11.71
N GLY A 22 27.32 41.76 10.79
CA GLY A 22 25.97 41.24 10.98
C GLY A 22 25.15 41.36 9.70
N LEU A 23 24.54 40.24 9.33
CA LEU A 23 23.55 40.07 8.25
C LEU A 23 24.12 39.81 6.85
N GLY A 24 25.04 38.84 6.76
CA GLY A 24 24.91 37.84 5.72
C GLY A 24 23.77 36.91 6.11
N SER A 25 22.52 37.27 5.81
CA SER A 25 21.40 36.34 5.84
C SER A 25 21.63 35.33 4.71
N THR A 26 22.33 34.24 5.02
CA THR A 26 22.25 33.02 4.23
C THR A 26 20.78 32.65 4.20
N MET A 27 20.12 32.85 3.05
CA MET A 27 18.81 32.26 2.84
C MET A 27 18.98 30.77 3.12
N SER A 28 18.28 30.30 4.16
CA SER A 28 18.12 28.86 4.36
C SER A 28 17.54 28.32 3.05
N PRO A 29 17.98 27.15 2.56
CA PRO A 29 17.28 26.51 1.48
C PRO A 29 15.82 26.40 1.92
N VAL A 30 14.94 27.07 1.18
CA VAL A 30 13.50 26.84 1.28
C VAL A 30 13.37 25.36 0.95
N HIS A 31 13.13 24.54 1.97
CA HIS A 31 12.59 23.21 1.75
C HIS A 31 11.33 23.44 0.92
N ALA A 32 11.32 22.96 -0.32
CA ALA A 32 10.06 22.78 -1.01
C ALA A 32 9.22 21.92 -0.06
N ASP A 33 8.11 22.45 0.43
CA ASP A 33 7.09 21.61 1.02
C ASP A 33 6.75 20.58 -0.06
N ASP A 34 7.23 19.34 0.12
CA ASP A 34 6.81 18.22 -0.71
C ASP A 34 5.30 18.16 -0.52
N ILE A 35 4.55 18.62 -1.52
CA ILE A 35 3.09 18.53 -1.55
C ILE A 35 2.79 17.04 -1.36
N ALA A 36 2.22 16.69 -0.21
CA ALA A 36 1.78 15.34 0.06
C ALA A 36 0.77 14.98 -1.03
N ILE A 37 1.20 14.15 -1.96
CA ILE A 37 0.34 13.58 -2.98
C ILE A 37 -0.52 12.54 -2.26
N ASP A 38 -1.81 12.84 -2.11
CA ASP A 38 -2.76 11.93 -1.49
C ASP A 38 -3.05 10.76 -2.43
N LEU A 39 -3.02 9.56 -1.86
CA LEU A 39 -3.24 8.32 -2.58
C LEU A 39 -4.35 7.54 -1.91
N GLU A 40 -5.42 7.29 -2.67
CA GLU A 40 -6.59 6.57 -2.20
C GLU A 40 -6.77 5.30 -3.03
N ARG A 41 -7.09 4.19 -2.37
CA ARG A 41 -7.27 2.89 -3.03
C ARG A 41 -8.69 2.38 -2.82
N PHE A 42 -9.40 2.21 -3.92
CA PHE A 42 -10.71 1.55 -3.95
C PHE A 42 -10.50 0.09 -4.35
N SER A 43 -10.65 -0.82 -3.40
CA SER A 43 -10.43 -2.25 -3.63
C SER A 43 -11.25 -3.12 -2.72
N GLY A 44 -11.61 -4.30 -3.20
CA GLY A 44 -12.14 -5.39 -2.38
C GLY A 44 -11.45 -6.72 -2.70
N SER A 45 -11.85 -7.78 -2.01
CA SER A 45 -11.28 -9.13 -2.21
C SER A 45 -11.61 -9.70 -3.59
N THR A 46 -12.66 -9.16 -4.22
CA THR A 46 -13.09 -9.52 -5.57
C THR A 46 -13.36 -8.27 -6.40
N ARG A 47 -13.37 -8.42 -7.73
CA ARG A 47 -13.78 -7.34 -8.66
C ARG A 47 -15.17 -6.76 -8.38
N TYR A 48 -16.05 -7.55 -7.78
CA TYR A 48 -17.41 -7.14 -7.43
C TYR A 48 -17.40 -6.23 -6.21
N GLU A 49 -16.63 -6.61 -5.19
CA GLU A 49 -16.38 -5.76 -4.02
C GLU A 49 -15.60 -4.49 -4.40
N THR A 50 -14.63 -4.56 -5.31
CA THR A 50 -13.96 -3.36 -5.83
C THR A 50 -14.97 -2.40 -6.47
N ALA A 51 -15.89 -2.90 -7.32
CA ALA A 51 -16.92 -2.06 -7.92
C ALA A 51 -17.89 -1.47 -6.89
N VAL A 52 -18.24 -2.24 -5.85
CA VAL A 52 -19.04 -1.76 -4.71
C VAL A 52 -18.29 -0.66 -3.94
N ASN A 53 -16.99 -0.84 -3.65
CA ASN A 53 -16.22 0.14 -2.90
C ASN A 53 -15.97 1.42 -3.70
N ILE A 54 -15.82 1.33 -5.03
CA ILE A 54 -15.82 2.50 -5.90
C ILE A 54 -17.16 3.26 -5.76
N ALA A 55 -18.28 2.54 -5.74
CA ALA A 55 -19.60 3.14 -5.61
C ALA A 55 -19.85 3.74 -4.22
N SER A 56 -19.48 3.02 -3.15
CA SER A 56 -19.74 3.41 -1.76
C SER A 56 -19.07 4.72 -1.37
N GLU A 57 -17.82 4.90 -1.80
CA GLU A 57 -17.02 6.07 -1.46
C GLU A 57 -17.33 7.29 -2.33
N ASN A 58 -18.01 7.11 -3.47
CA ASN A 58 -18.16 8.18 -4.47
C ASN A 58 -19.61 8.53 -4.83
N TRP A 59 -20.61 7.77 -4.34
CA TRP A 59 -22.02 8.06 -4.51
C TRP A 59 -22.76 7.95 -3.18
N ASP A 60 -23.38 9.05 -2.73
CA ASP A 60 -24.27 9.01 -1.56
C ASP A 60 -25.58 8.28 -1.90
N GLU A 61 -26.14 8.57 -3.07
CA GLU A 61 -27.38 8.01 -3.60
C GLU A 61 -27.31 7.83 -5.13
N SER A 62 -28.16 6.97 -5.67
CA SER A 62 -28.37 6.80 -7.10
C SER A 62 -29.67 6.04 -7.39
N SER A 63 -30.64 6.68 -8.05
CA SER A 63 -31.91 6.03 -8.41
C SER A 63 -31.76 4.95 -9.50
N SER A 64 -30.70 5.01 -10.30
CA SER A 64 -30.47 4.09 -11.41
C SER A 64 -29.01 3.68 -11.50
N VAL A 65 -28.74 2.40 -11.82
CA VAL A 65 -27.37 1.91 -12.04
C VAL A 65 -27.25 1.10 -13.33
N VAL A 66 -26.04 1.00 -13.86
CA VAL A 66 -25.72 0.04 -14.92
C VAL A 66 -25.15 -1.22 -14.27
N LEU A 67 -25.66 -2.40 -14.68
CA LEU A 67 -25.17 -3.70 -14.24
C LEU A 67 -24.55 -4.46 -15.41
N ALA A 68 -23.27 -4.80 -15.26
CA ALA A 68 -22.52 -5.60 -16.23
C ALA A 68 -21.98 -6.89 -15.57
N ARG A 69 -21.61 -7.88 -16.39
CA ARG A 69 -20.92 -9.07 -15.86
C ARG A 69 -19.45 -8.74 -15.61
N GLY A 70 -18.88 -9.27 -14.52
CA GLY A 70 -17.50 -8.99 -14.14
C GLY A 70 -16.47 -9.92 -14.77
N ASP A 71 -16.87 -11.02 -15.38
CA ASP A 71 -16.00 -12.11 -15.86
C ASP A 71 -15.81 -12.15 -17.39
N ASP A 72 -16.59 -11.38 -18.14
CA ASP A 72 -16.40 -11.11 -19.57
C ASP A 72 -16.71 -9.64 -19.88
N PHE A 73 -16.12 -9.08 -20.94
CA PHE A 73 -16.08 -7.64 -21.20
C PHE A 73 -16.95 -7.09 -22.35
N PRO A 74 -17.27 -7.82 -23.45
CA PRO A 74 -17.74 -7.20 -24.69
C PRO A 74 -19.00 -6.34 -24.54
N ASP A 75 -20.01 -6.83 -23.81
CA ASP A 75 -21.26 -6.11 -23.62
C ASP A 75 -21.12 -4.92 -22.64
N ALA A 76 -20.02 -4.86 -21.88
CA ALA A 76 -19.80 -3.87 -20.86
C ALA A 76 -18.95 -2.67 -21.30
N LEU A 77 -18.14 -2.81 -22.37
CA LEU A 77 -17.17 -1.79 -22.78
C LEU A 77 -17.78 -0.41 -23.07
N ALA A 78 -19.01 -0.38 -23.62
CA ALA A 78 -19.74 0.85 -23.88
C ALA A 78 -20.56 1.36 -22.68
N GLY A 79 -20.61 0.59 -21.59
CA GLY A 79 -21.48 0.81 -20.43
C GLY A 79 -21.16 2.08 -19.66
N ALA A 80 -19.90 2.54 -19.67
CA ALA A 80 -19.50 3.78 -19.01
C ALA A 80 -20.26 5.00 -19.52
N VAL A 81 -20.48 5.07 -20.84
CA VAL A 81 -21.20 6.18 -21.48
C VAL A 81 -22.67 6.18 -21.05
N LEU A 82 -23.28 5.01 -20.93
CA LEU A 82 -24.65 4.89 -20.41
C LEU A 82 -24.72 5.23 -18.92
N ALA A 83 -23.81 4.71 -18.11
CA ALA A 83 -23.79 4.95 -16.67
C ALA A 83 -23.68 6.43 -16.33
N ASN A 84 -22.83 7.17 -17.07
CA ASN A 84 -22.65 8.61 -16.90
C ASN A 84 -23.64 9.47 -17.72
N SER A 85 -24.64 8.88 -18.40
CA SER A 85 -25.64 9.63 -19.18
C SER A 85 -26.79 10.14 -18.32
N ASP A 86 -27.56 11.10 -18.82
CA ASP A 86 -28.80 11.59 -18.19
C ASP A 86 -29.86 10.48 -17.99
N THR A 87 -29.76 9.37 -18.74
CA THR A 87 -30.64 8.21 -18.59
C THR A 87 -30.38 7.46 -17.28
N VAL A 88 -29.14 7.44 -16.77
CA VAL A 88 -28.77 6.67 -15.58
C VAL A 88 -28.21 7.57 -14.48
N GLY A 89 -27.16 8.34 -14.76
CA GLY A 89 -26.50 9.22 -13.80
C GLY A 89 -25.94 8.49 -12.56
N GLY A 90 -25.49 7.24 -12.72
CA GLY A 90 -25.18 6.35 -11.60
C GLY A 90 -23.96 5.44 -11.83
N PRO A 91 -23.53 4.69 -10.81
CA PRO A 91 -22.37 3.82 -10.91
C PRO A 91 -22.58 2.64 -11.88
N LEU A 92 -21.47 2.08 -12.36
CA LEU A 92 -21.42 0.80 -13.06
C LEU A 92 -21.01 -0.28 -12.06
N LEU A 93 -21.97 -1.14 -11.70
CA LEU A 93 -21.75 -2.27 -10.81
C LEU A 93 -21.53 -3.56 -11.62
N LEU A 94 -20.88 -4.53 -10.97
CA LEU A 94 -20.54 -5.82 -11.58
C LEU A 94 -21.29 -6.97 -10.91
N THR A 95 -21.67 -7.98 -11.68
CA THR A 95 -22.29 -9.22 -11.17
C THR A 95 -21.68 -10.47 -11.82
N ASN A 96 -21.89 -11.63 -11.19
CA ASN A 96 -21.72 -12.91 -11.89
C ASN A 96 -22.84 -13.10 -12.92
N SER A 97 -22.58 -13.92 -13.95
CA SER A 97 -23.58 -14.30 -14.97
C SER A 97 -24.83 -14.95 -14.38
N GLU A 98 -24.67 -15.85 -13.42
CA GLU A 98 -25.75 -16.75 -12.97
C GLU A 98 -26.44 -16.32 -11.68
N TYR A 99 -25.84 -15.42 -10.89
CA TYR A 99 -26.39 -15.00 -9.61
C TYR A 99 -25.96 -13.58 -9.24
N LEU A 100 -26.86 -12.87 -8.54
CA LEU A 100 -26.57 -11.56 -7.97
C LEU A 100 -25.90 -11.73 -6.61
N ARG A 101 -24.74 -11.13 -6.45
CA ARG A 101 -23.98 -11.09 -5.20
C ARG A 101 -24.69 -10.26 -4.14
N SER A 102 -24.62 -10.70 -2.89
CA SER A 102 -25.28 -10.03 -1.77
C SER A 102 -24.73 -8.63 -1.54
N GLU A 103 -23.42 -8.45 -1.65
CA GLU A 103 -22.70 -7.19 -1.51
C GLU A 103 -23.15 -6.16 -2.56
N VAL A 104 -23.38 -6.60 -3.80
CA VAL A 104 -23.87 -5.73 -4.89
C VAL A 104 -25.32 -5.30 -4.63
N LEU A 105 -26.18 -6.24 -4.21
CA LEU A 105 -27.56 -5.93 -3.86
C LEU A 105 -27.68 -5.02 -2.62
N GLN A 106 -26.81 -5.21 -1.63
CA GLN A 106 -26.75 -4.34 -0.46
C GLN A 106 -26.34 -2.93 -0.84
N GLU A 107 -25.36 -2.78 -1.74
CA GLU A 107 -24.94 -1.49 -2.24
C GLU A 107 -26.04 -0.78 -3.05
N MET A 108 -26.76 -1.51 -3.91
CA MET A 108 -27.94 -0.96 -4.59
C MET A 108 -29.01 -0.47 -3.59
N LYS A 109 -29.21 -1.18 -2.48
CA LYS A 109 -30.14 -0.74 -1.42
C LYS A 109 -29.62 0.48 -0.67
N ARG A 110 -28.32 0.55 -0.38
CA ARG A 110 -27.68 1.71 0.26
C ARG A 110 -27.87 2.96 -0.59
N LEU A 111 -27.65 2.83 -1.90
CA LEU A 111 -27.80 3.90 -2.88
C LEU A 111 -29.26 4.32 -3.13
N GLY A 112 -30.25 3.52 -2.71
CA GLY A 112 -31.65 3.78 -3.02
C GLY A 112 -32.00 3.55 -4.50
N VAL A 113 -31.43 2.51 -5.11
CA VAL A 113 -31.66 2.17 -6.53
C VAL A 113 -33.08 1.68 -6.76
N ASP A 114 -33.80 2.37 -7.66
CA ASP A 114 -35.11 1.98 -8.15
C ASP A 114 -35.04 1.22 -9.47
N SER A 115 -34.00 1.48 -10.28
CA SER A 115 -33.87 0.95 -11.64
C SER A 115 -32.47 0.43 -11.98
N VAL A 116 -32.39 -0.68 -12.69
CA VAL A 116 -31.12 -1.30 -13.13
C VAL A 116 -31.13 -1.52 -14.64
N TYR A 117 -30.12 -0.98 -15.32
CA TYR A 117 -29.86 -1.23 -16.73
C TYR A 117 -28.90 -2.40 -16.89
N ILE A 118 -29.44 -3.56 -17.29
CA ILE A 118 -28.68 -4.81 -17.43
C ILE A 118 -28.05 -4.87 -18.82
N LEU A 119 -26.72 -4.96 -18.88
CA LEU A 119 -25.98 -5.04 -20.16
C LEU A 119 -25.82 -6.49 -20.61
N GLY A 120 -26.31 -6.78 -21.81
CA GLY A 120 -26.18 -8.07 -22.46
C GLY A 120 -27.42 -8.96 -22.37
N GLY A 121 -27.41 -10.01 -23.20
CA GLY A 121 -28.47 -11.02 -23.23
C GLY A 121 -28.51 -11.90 -21.99
N THR A 122 -29.47 -12.82 -21.94
CA THR A 122 -29.61 -13.78 -20.83
C THR A 122 -28.46 -14.77 -20.71
N GLY A 123 -27.68 -14.99 -21.79
CA GLY A 123 -26.42 -15.74 -21.71
C GLY A 123 -25.23 -14.93 -21.15
N ALA A 124 -25.37 -13.61 -21.02
CA ALA A 124 -24.38 -12.75 -20.39
C ALA A 124 -24.70 -12.52 -18.92
N ILE A 125 -25.96 -12.19 -18.62
CA ILE A 125 -26.51 -12.05 -17.28
C ILE A 125 -27.86 -12.78 -17.29
N SER A 126 -27.93 -13.91 -16.60
CA SER A 126 -29.09 -14.80 -16.55
C SER A 126 -30.37 -14.11 -16.09
N THR A 127 -31.50 -14.75 -16.39
CA THR A 127 -32.82 -14.34 -15.88
C THR A 127 -32.89 -14.45 -14.35
N ASN A 128 -32.13 -15.35 -13.72
CA ASN A 128 -32.07 -15.47 -12.26
C ASN A 128 -31.57 -14.17 -11.58
N VAL A 129 -30.61 -13.48 -12.19
CA VAL A 129 -30.13 -12.18 -11.70
C VAL A 129 -31.23 -11.12 -11.81
N GLU A 130 -31.91 -11.09 -12.96
CA GLU A 130 -33.00 -10.15 -13.25
C GLU A 130 -34.19 -10.36 -12.29
N GLU A 131 -34.65 -11.60 -12.11
CA GLU A 131 -35.69 -11.97 -11.13
C GLU A 131 -35.27 -11.64 -9.69
N LYS A 132 -33.98 -11.77 -9.35
CA LYS A 132 -33.48 -11.41 -8.03
C LYS A 132 -33.55 -9.90 -7.78
N LEU A 133 -33.32 -9.07 -8.80
CA LEU A 133 -33.49 -7.61 -8.73
C LEU A 133 -34.97 -7.25 -8.57
N GLU A 134 -35.84 -7.81 -9.42
CA GLU A 134 -37.28 -7.54 -9.41
C GLU A 134 -37.95 -7.96 -8.10
N SER A 135 -37.57 -9.11 -7.54
CA SER A 135 -38.05 -9.57 -6.23
C SER A 135 -37.59 -8.69 -5.06
N ASN A 136 -36.62 -7.80 -5.28
CA ASN A 136 -36.20 -6.77 -4.33
C ASN A 136 -36.79 -5.39 -4.66
N GLY A 137 -37.80 -5.33 -5.54
CA GLY A 137 -38.50 -4.09 -5.88
C GLY A 137 -37.77 -3.19 -6.88
N ILE A 138 -36.72 -3.70 -7.52
CA ILE A 138 -35.89 -2.94 -8.46
C ILE A 138 -36.38 -3.21 -9.89
N GLN A 139 -36.70 -2.16 -10.63
CA GLN A 139 -37.11 -2.27 -12.02
C GLN A 139 -35.91 -2.57 -12.92
N THR A 140 -36.08 -3.47 -13.88
CA THR A 140 -34.99 -3.93 -14.75
C THR A 140 -35.19 -3.45 -16.20
N TYR A 141 -34.11 -3.00 -16.83
CA TYR A 141 -34.07 -2.59 -18.24
C TYR A 141 -32.91 -3.28 -18.94
N ARG A 142 -33.20 -4.37 -19.66
CA ARG A 142 -32.17 -5.14 -20.35
C ARG A 142 -31.82 -4.57 -21.72
N ILE A 143 -30.57 -4.13 -21.87
CA ILE A 143 -30.01 -3.65 -23.15
C ILE A 143 -29.21 -4.78 -23.80
N LYS A 144 -29.76 -5.38 -24.84
CA LYS A 144 -29.14 -6.53 -25.54
C LYS A 144 -29.26 -6.46 -27.05
N GLY A 145 -28.19 -6.84 -27.75
CA GLY A 145 -28.18 -7.13 -29.17
C GLY A 145 -28.10 -8.63 -29.48
N ALA A 146 -28.09 -8.99 -30.76
CA ALA A 146 -27.83 -10.37 -31.21
C ALA A 146 -26.37 -10.79 -31.02
N ASN A 147 -25.47 -9.82 -30.90
CA ASN A 147 -24.03 -9.97 -30.68
C ASN A 147 -23.49 -8.71 -29.96
N ARG A 148 -22.21 -8.72 -29.59
CA ARG A 148 -21.54 -7.61 -28.89
C ARG A 148 -21.62 -6.27 -29.61
N TYR A 149 -21.59 -6.26 -30.94
CA TYR A 149 -21.64 -5.04 -31.76
C TYR A 149 -23.04 -4.43 -31.74
N ALA A 150 -24.07 -5.28 -31.85
CA ALA A 150 -25.47 -4.90 -31.70
C ALA A 150 -25.79 -4.42 -30.28
N THR A 151 -25.23 -5.06 -29.24
CA THR A 151 -25.39 -4.61 -27.84
C THR A 151 -24.78 -3.23 -27.67
N ALA A 152 -23.54 -3.01 -28.10
CA ALA A 152 -22.87 -1.71 -28.03
C ALA A 152 -23.63 -0.60 -28.78
N GLY A 153 -24.17 -0.90 -29.97
CA GLY A 153 -25.01 0.04 -30.72
C GLY A 153 -26.26 0.44 -29.95
N LYS A 154 -26.93 -0.50 -29.27
CA LYS A 154 -28.09 -0.19 -28.42
C LYS A 154 -27.71 0.59 -27.17
N ILE A 155 -26.61 0.25 -26.51
CA ILE A 155 -26.09 1.01 -25.36
C ILE A 155 -25.85 2.46 -25.78
N ALA A 156 -25.18 2.68 -26.91
CA ALA A 156 -24.90 4.01 -27.43
C ALA A 156 -26.16 4.83 -27.72
N ILE A 157 -27.18 4.21 -28.35
CA ILE A 157 -28.47 4.87 -28.66
C ILE A 157 -29.27 5.17 -27.38
N THR A 158 -29.18 4.31 -26.36
CA THR A 158 -29.84 4.56 -25.06
C THR A 158 -29.11 5.64 -24.23
N ALA A 159 -27.78 5.73 -24.38
CA ALA A 159 -26.96 6.68 -23.64
C ALA A 159 -26.98 8.09 -24.24
N VAL A 160 -27.09 8.21 -25.57
CA VAL A 160 -26.90 9.47 -26.29
C VAL A 160 -27.98 9.64 -27.35
N SER A 161 -28.74 10.74 -27.29
CA SER A 161 -29.82 11.04 -28.25
C SER A 161 -29.30 11.25 -29.68
N ASN A 162 -28.23 12.02 -29.84
CA ASN A 162 -27.53 12.26 -31.09
C ASN A 162 -26.07 12.68 -30.82
N SER A 163 -25.16 12.38 -31.74
CA SER A 163 -23.77 12.84 -31.65
C SER A 163 -23.13 12.94 -33.03
N THR A 164 -22.40 14.03 -33.28
CA THR A 164 -21.63 14.20 -34.52
C THR A 164 -20.33 13.38 -34.51
N LYS A 165 -19.91 12.90 -33.34
CA LYS A 165 -18.65 12.16 -33.12
C LYS A 165 -18.94 10.76 -32.57
N ALA A 166 -18.10 9.79 -32.89
CA ALA A 166 -18.08 8.51 -32.19
C ALA A 166 -16.65 7.98 -32.05
N PHE A 167 -16.43 7.22 -30.98
CA PHE A 167 -15.24 6.39 -30.82
C PHE A 167 -15.54 4.96 -31.25
N LEU A 168 -14.67 4.40 -32.09
CA LEU A 168 -14.74 3.00 -32.48
C LEU A 168 -13.54 2.24 -31.92
N VAL A 169 -13.81 1.21 -31.13
CA VAL A 169 -12.81 0.33 -30.50
C VAL A 169 -13.00 -1.10 -30.96
N SER A 170 -11.97 -1.94 -30.81
CA SER A 170 -12.11 -3.36 -31.06
C SER A 170 -13.10 -4.00 -30.08
N GLY A 171 -14.02 -4.82 -30.59
CA GLY A 171 -14.84 -5.71 -29.76
C GLY A 171 -14.16 -7.02 -29.40
N GLU A 172 -12.90 -7.22 -29.84
CA GLU A 172 -12.10 -8.43 -29.66
C GLU A 172 -11.03 -8.26 -28.56
N SER A 173 -10.80 -7.02 -28.10
CA SER A 173 -9.89 -6.65 -27.00
C SER A 173 -10.49 -5.52 -26.16
N TYR A 174 -10.04 -5.35 -24.92
CA TYR A 174 -10.64 -4.39 -23.97
C TYR A 174 -9.78 -3.13 -23.74
N ALA A 175 -8.46 -3.21 -23.84
CA ALA A 175 -7.58 -2.17 -23.27
C ALA A 175 -7.71 -0.79 -23.94
N ASP A 176 -7.93 -0.77 -25.25
CA ASP A 176 -8.18 0.46 -26.01
C ASP A 176 -9.51 1.10 -25.63
N ALA A 177 -10.53 0.29 -25.37
CA ALA A 177 -11.83 0.75 -24.90
C ALA A 177 -11.76 1.36 -23.50
N LEU A 178 -11.05 0.71 -22.58
CA LEU A 178 -10.83 1.25 -21.23
C LEU A 178 -10.12 2.61 -21.28
N SER A 179 -9.14 2.76 -22.18
CA SER A 179 -8.34 3.98 -22.31
C SER A 179 -9.11 5.22 -22.77
N ILE A 180 -10.23 5.04 -23.48
CA ILE A 180 -11.07 6.15 -23.96
C ILE A 180 -12.39 6.28 -23.16
N SER A 181 -12.73 5.28 -22.36
CA SER A 181 -14.05 5.14 -21.71
C SER A 181 -14.44 6.35 -20.86
N SER A 182 -13.56 6.87 -20.00
CA SER A 182 -13.87 8.01 -19.14
C SER A 182 -14.12 9.28 -19.95
N TYR A 183 -13.30 9.54 -20.98
CA TYR A 183 -13.47 10.70 -21.84
C TYR A 183 -14.75 10.62 -22.67
N ALA A 184 -15.05 9.43 -23.22
CA ALA A 184 -16.28 9.18 -23.97
C ALA A 184 -17.52 9.43 -23.09
N ALA A 185 -17.50 8.90 -21.85
CA ALA A 185 -18.58 9.05 -20.89
C ALA A 185 -18.73 10.50 -20.39
N ALA A 186 -17.63 11.19 -20.11
CA ALA A 186 -17.66 12.60 -19.66
C ALA A 186 -18.25 13.53 -20.72
N ASN A 187 -18.02 13.25 -22.00
CA ASN A 187 -18.46 14.09 -23.11
C ASN A 187 -19.72 13.61 -23.82
N GLY A 188 -20.37 12.53 -23.34
CA GLY A 188 -21.52 11.93 -24.02
C GLY A 188 -21.21 11.50 -25.46
N ILE A 189 -19.98 11.05 -25.73
CA ILE A 189 -19.57 10.57 -27.06
C ILE A 189 -19.83 9.07 -27.14
N PRO A 190 -20.63 8.60 -28.11
CA PRO A 190 -20.88 7.17 -28.33
C PRO A 190 -19.59 6.36 -28.47
N LEU A 191 -19.48 5.28 -27.70
CA LEU A 191 -18.44 4.27 -27.82
C LEU A 191 -19.02 3.01 -28.48
N LEU A 192 -18.56 2.69 -29.68
CA LEU A 192 -19.06 1.58 -30.48
C LEU A 192 -17.95 0.55 -30.73
N LEU A 193 -18.35 -0.70 -30.94
CA LEU A 193 -17.42 -1.81 -31.18
C LEU A 193 -17.30 -2.12 -32.67
N THR A 194 -16.13 -2.58 -33.09
CA THR A 194 -15.87 -3.11 -34.43
C THR A 194 -15.03 -4.39 -34.39
N THR A 195 -14.99 -5.13 -35.50
CA THR A 195 -14.00 -6.22 -35.69
C THR A 195 -12.67 -5.64 -36.14
N SER A 196 -11.63 -6.48 -36.10
CA SER A 196 -10.32 -6.15 -36.67
C SER A 196 -10.30 -6.03 -38.20
N LYS A 197 -11.28 -6.58 -38.92
CA LYS A 197 -11.24 -6.70 -40.40
C LYS A 197 -12.28 -5.89 -41.14
N TYR A 198 -13.44 -5.65 -40.54
CA TYR A 198 -14.56 -4.91 -41.14
C TYR A 198 -15.40 -4.21 -40.06
N ILE A 199 -16.18 -3.20 -40.47
CA ILE A 199 -17.19 -2.57 -39.63
C ILE A 199 -18.49 -3.40 -39.71
N PRO A 200 -18.98 -3.96 -38.59
CA PRO A 200 -20.27 -4.67 -38.55
C PRO A 200 -21.43 -3.78 -39.02
N ALA A 201 -22.47 -4.41 -39.58
CA ALA A 201 -23.64 -3.70 -40.07
C ALA A 201 -24.36 -2.95 -38.93
N GLU A 202 -24.39 -3.54 -37.74
CA GLU A 202 -25.01 -2.98 -36.54
C GLU A 202 -24.26 -1.74 -36.03
N THR A 203 -22.92 -1.75 -36.15
CA THR A 203 -22.08 -0.59 -35.85
C THR A 203 -22.35 0.55 -36.83
N MET A 204 -22.43 0.23 -38.13
CA MET A 204 -22.76 1.21 -39.17
C MET A 204 -24.15 1.81 -38.97
N GLN A 205 -25.14 0.97 -38.62
CA GLN A 205 -26.50 1.41 -38.33
C GLN A 205 -26.55 2.34 -37.11
N ALA A 206 -25.79 2.05 -36.06
CA ALA A 206 -25.71 2.91 -34.88
C ALA A 206 -25.10 4.28 -35.24
N LEU A 207 -24.02 4.32 -36.02
CA LEU A 207 -23.41 5.57 -36.51
C LEU A 207 -24.42 6.43 -37.28
N GLN A 208 -25.20 5.83 -38.17
CA GLN A 208 -26.23 6.52 -38.95
C GLN A 208 -27.36 7.04 -38.05
N THR A 209 -27.85 6.19 -37.14
CA THR A 209 -28.96 6.55 -36.22
C THR A 209 -28.59 7.72 -35.32
N LEU A 210 -27.35 7.76 -34.85
CA LEU A 210 -26.84 8.81 -33.96
C LEU A 210 -26.47 10.11 -34.72
N GLY A 211 -26.47 10.10 -36.05
CA GLY A 211 -26.08 11.26 -36.86
C GLY A 211 -24.57 11.55 -36.86
N VAL A 212 -23.74 10.52 -36.68
CA VAL A 212 -22.28 10.65 -36.62
C VAL A 212 -21.73 11.04 -37.99
N THR A 213 -20.77 11.96 -38.00
CA THR A 213 -20.03 12.38 -39.20
C THR A 213 -18.52 12.21 -39.04
N GLU A 214 -18.02 12.18 -37.80
CA GLU A 214 -16.62 11.98 -37.46
C GLU A 214 -16.44 10.73 -36.57
N VAL A 215 -15.57 9.82 -36.98
CA VAL A 215 -15.21 8.62 -36.24
C VAL A 215 -13.73 8.69 -35.86
N THR A 216 -13.44 8.49 -34.58
CA THR A 216 -12.05 8.29 -34.13
C THR A 216 -11.86 6.82 -33.77
N LEU A 217 -10.97 6.15 -34.50
CA LEU A 217 -10.55 4.78 -34.22
C LEU A 217 -9.59 4.78 -33.04
N ILE A 218 -9.87 3.99 -32.02
CA ILE A 218 -9.01 3.85 -30.85
C ILE A 218 -8.38 2.47 -30.89
N GLY A 219 -7.06 2.44 -31.12
CA GLY A 219 -6.29 1.23 -31.32
C GLY A 219 -5.54 1.21 -32.66
N GLY A 220 -4.43 0.47 -32.69
CA GLY A 220 -3.55 0.37 -33.86
C GLY A 220 -4.16 -0.42 -35.02
N LYS A 221 -3.46 -0.42 -36.17
CA LYS A 221 -3.89 -1.15 -37.38
C LYS A 221 -3.95 -2.68 -37.20
N GLY A 222 -3.31 -3.21 -36.16
CA GLY A 222 -3.38 -4.65 -35.83
C GLY A 222 -4.69 -5.06 -35.15
N VAL A 223 -5.38 -4.14 -34.47
CA VAL A 223 -6.65 -4.40 -33.76
C VAL A 223 -7.86 -3.79 -34.45
N ILE A 224 -7.67 -2.72 -35.23
CA ILE A 224 -8.66 -2.16 -36.16
C ILE A 224 -7.97 -1.93 -37.50
N GLY A 225 -8.14 -2.88 -38.42
CA GLY A 225 -7.46 -2.94 -39.71
C GLY A 225 -7.74 -1.75 -40.62
N VAL A 226 -6.84 -1.57 -41.59
CA VAL A 226 -6.97 -0.52 -42.62
C VAL A 226 -8.25 -0.72 -43.45
N SER A 227 -8.69 -1.96 -43.65
CA SER A 227 -9.96 -2.26 -44.33
C SER A 227 -11.19 -1.68 -43.61
N SER A 228 -11.23 -1.75 -42.28
CA SER A 228 -12.28 -1.12 -41.46
C SER A 228 -12.25 0.41 -41.59
N GLU A 229 -11.06 1.00 -41.58
CA GLU A 229 -10.86 2.45 -41.78
C GLU A 229 -11.32 2.90 -43.18
N ASP A 230 -10.95 2.16 -44.23
CA ASP A 230 -11.35 2.46 -45.61
C ASP A 230 -12.86 2.30 -45.80
N GLN A 231 -13.50 1.34 -45.13
CA GLN A 231 -14.95 1.16 -45.15
C GLN A 231 -15.66 2.40 -44.61
N LEU A 232 -15.19 2.99 -43.50
CA LEU A 232 -15.73 4.23 -42.94
C LEU A 232 -15.51 5.43 -43.89
N LYS A 233 -14.30 5.59 -44.43
CA LYS A 233 -14.01 6.68 -45.38
C LYS A 233 -14.88 6.61 -46.64
N LYS A 234 -15.06 5.41 -47.20
CA LYS A 234 -15.95 5.18 -48.35
C LYS A 234 -17.42 5.46 -48.03
N ALA A 235 -17.82 5.23 -46.79
CA ALA A 235 -19.17 5.57 -46.30
C ALA A 235 -19.34 7.06 -45.96
N GLY A 236 -18.31 7.90 -46.15
CA GLY A 236 -18.39 9.36 -46.03
C GLY A 236 -18.02 9.92 -44.65
N TYR A 237 -17.51 9.09 -43.73
CA TYR A 237 -17.08 9.56 -42.42
C TYR A 237 -15.71 10.22 -42.47
N LYS A 238 -15.51 11.29 -41.70
CA LYS A 238 -14.17 11.79 -41.35
C LYS A 238 -13.57 10.82 -40.34
N VAL A 239 -12.41 10.22 -40.66
CA VAL A 239 -11.81 9.20 -39.80
C VAL A 239 -10.46 9.65 -39.25
N ASN A 240 -10.35 9.70 -37.93
CA ASN A 240 -9.10 9.89 -37.20
C ASN A 240 -8.68 8.58 -36.50
N ARG A 241 -7.46 8.52 -35.99
CA ARG A 241 -6.97 7.37 -35.20
C ARG A 241 -6.08 7.82 -34.06
N LEU A 242 -6.28 7.24 -32.88
CA LEU A 242 -5.38 7.33 -31.73
C LEU A 242 -4.90 5.91 -31.39
N SER A 243 -3.59 5.71 -31.33
CA SER A 243 -3.00 4.38 -31.14
C SER A 243 -1.54 4.46 -30.71
N GLY A 244 -1.06 3.44 -30.01
CA GLY A 244 0.34 3.15 -29.75
C GLY A 244 0.73 1.73 -30.15
N SER A 245 1.99 1.33 -29.89
CA SER A 245 2.46 -0.03 -30.20
C SER A 245 1.93 -1.09 -29.24
N ASP A 246 1.54 -0.69 -28.04
CA ASP A 246 0.86 -1.53 -27.06
C ASP A 246 -0.29 -0.78 -26.34
N ARG A 247 -0.88 -1.42 -25.33
CA ARG A 247 -2.01 -0.85 -24.57
C ARG A 247 -1.64 0.38 -23.75
N TYR A 248 -0.39 0.49 -23.29
CA TYR A 248 0.10 1.58 -22.45
C TYR A 248 0.46 2.79 -23.33
N GLU A 249 1.09 2.56 -24.48
CA GLU A 249 1.32 3.59 -25.47
C GLU A 249 0.01 4.10 -26.08
N THR A 250 -0.97 3.23 -26.34
CA THR A 250 -2.30 3.68 -26.79
C THR A 250 -2.98 4.54 -25.73
N ASN A 251 -2.96 4.11 -24.46
CA ASN A 251 -3.50 4.88 -23.35
C ASN A 251 -2.84 6.27 -23.26
N THR A 252 -1.52 6.33 -23.18
CA THR A 252 -0.80 7.63 -23.10
C THR A 252 -0.92 8.49 -24.37
N ALA A 253 -1.07 7.90 -25.56
CA ALA A 253 -1.36 8.67 -26.78
C ALA A 253 -2.72 9.36 -26.69
N ILE A 254 -3.73 8.69 -26.12
CA ILE A 254 -5.06 9.28 -25.87
C ILE A 254 -4.94 10.38 -24.83
N LEU A 255 -4.30 10.11 -23.69
CA LEU A 255 -4.16 11.06 -22.59
C LEU A 255 -3.41 12.34 -22.98
N ASN A 256 -2.44 12.26 -23.90
CA ASN A 256 -1.73 13.44 -24.41
C ASN A 256 -2.50 14.19 -25.52
N SER A 257 -3.52 13.57 -26.14
CA SER A 257 -4.26 14.14 -27.27
C SER A 257 -5.57 14.82 -26.87
N LEU A 258 -6.04 14.58 -25.65
CA LEU A 258 -7.33 15.01 -25.14
C LEU A 258 -7.17 15.84 -23.87
N ASP A 259 -8.13 16.71 -23.62
CA ASP A 259 -8.13 17.57 -22.45
C ASP A 259 -8.75 16.83 -21.25
N PHE A 260 -7.97 16.67 -20.18
CA PHE A 260 -8.39 16.01 -18.95
C PHE A 260 -8.12 16.93 -17.77
N ASN A 261 -9.01 16.90 -16.79
CA ASN A 261 -8.76 17.49 -15.49
C ASN A 261 -7.75 16.60 -14.74
N LEU A 262 -6.55 17.13 -14.52
CA LEU A 262 -5.47 16.41 -13.84
C LEU A 262 -5.51 16.50 -12.32
N ASP A 263 -6.49 17.21 -11.73
CA ASP A 263 -6.68 17.28 -10.27
C ASP A 263 -6.67 15.89 -9.61
N LYS A 264 -7.30 14.91 -10.28
CA LYS A 264 -7.26 13.50 -9.92
C LYS A 264 -6.78 12.66 -11.09
N MET A 265 -6.05 11.59 -10.80
CA MET A 265 -5.67 10.58 -11.79
C MET A 265 -6.08 9.20 -11.33
N ILE A 266 -6.89 8.52 -12.13
CA ILE A 266 -7.37 7.18 -11.84
C ILE A 266 -6.34 6.19 -12.37
N ILE A 267 -5.87 5.30 -11.52
CA ILE A 267 -4.89 4.28 -11.84
C ILE A 267 -5.58 2.92 -11.87
N ALA A 268 -5.42 2.19 -12.97
CA ALA A 268 -5.90 0.82 -13.05
C ALA A 268 -4.86 -0.09 -13.73
N THR A 269 -4.89 -1.37 -13.39
CA THR A 269 -4.05 -2.34 -14.08
C THR A 269 -4.46 -2.45 -15.55
N GLY A 270 -3.48 -2.36 -16.45
CA GLY A 270 -3.68 -2.64 -17.86
C GLY A 270 -3.80 -4.14 -18.14
N ALA A 271 -3.51 -5.04 -17.18
CA ALA A 271 -3.49 -6.50 -17.38
C ALA A 271 -4.86 -7.19 -17.23
N SER A 272 -5.86 -6.47 -16.73
CA SER A 272 -7.25 -6.92 -16.53
C SER A 272 -8.20 -5.76 -16.86
N PHE A 273 -9.51 -6.00 -16.83
CA PHE A 273 -10.54 -5.02 -17.22
C PHE A 273 -11.55 -4.58 -16.14
N PRO A 274 -11.96 -5.43 -15.15
CA PRO A 274 -13.14 -5.12 -14.33
C PRO A 274 -13.01 -3.83 -13.50
N ASP A 275 -11.85 -3.61 -12.88
CA ASP A 275 -11.64 -2.48 -11.99
C ASP A 275 -11.66 -1.15 -12.78
N ALA A 276 -10.93 -1.10 -13.91
CA ALA A 276 -10.94 0.04 -14.82
C ALA A 276 -12.33 0.32 -15.42
N LEU A 277 -13.09 -0.74 -15.73
CA LEU A 277 -14.46 -0.61 -16.23
C LEU A 277 -15.38 0.04 -15.19
N ALA A 278 -15.37 -0.44 -13.94
CA ALA A 278 -16.17 0.12 -12.87
C ALA A 278 -15.76 1.57 -12.55
N GLY A 279 -14.45 1.83 -12.43
CA GLY A 279 -13.94 3.17 -12.14
C GLY A 279 -13.94 4.15 -13.31
N SER A 280 -14.34 3.72 -14.51
CA SER A 280 -14.45 4.63 -15.65
C SER A 280 -15.52 5.70 -15.47
N VAL A 281 -16.60 5.37 -14.75
CA VAL A 281 -17.68 6.32 -14.42
C VAL A 281 -17.20 7.33 -13.36
N LEU A 282 -16.44 6.87 -12.37
CA LEU A 282 -15.78 7.75 -11.39
C LEU A 282 -14.88 8.77 -12.11
N ALA A 283 -14.02 8.28 -13.02
CA ALA A 283 -13.16 9.14 -13.82
C ALA A 283 -13.95 10.13 -14.70
N ALA A 284 -15.05 9.68 -15.30
CA ALA A 284 -15.88 10.49 -16.18
C ALA A 284 -16.51 11.71 -15.46
N ARG A 285 -17.03 11.52 -14.24
CA ARG A 285 -17.69 12.57 -13.45
C ARG A 285 -16.77 13.77 -13.16
N GLY A 286 -15.47 13.52 -13.01
CA GLY A 286 -14.47 14.56 -12.74
C GLY A 286 -13.68 15.01 -13.97
N TYR A 287 -14.01 14.51 -15.18
CA TYR A 287 -13.18 14.68 -16.39
C TYR A 287 -11.73 14.21 -16.20
N ASN A 288 -11.51 13.20 -15.36
CA ASN A 288 -10.20 12.73 -14.97
C ASN A 288 -9.68 11.62 -15.91
N PRO A 289 -8.36 11.51 -16.10
CA PRO A 289 -7.78 10.45 -16.91
C PRO A 289 -7.78 9.11 -16.16
N ILE A 290 -7.95 8.02 -16.91
CA ILE A 290 -7.57 6.67 -16.45
C ILE A 290 -6.22 6.33 -17.05
N LEU A 291 -5.20 6.22 -16.20
CA LEU A 291 -3.88 5.76 -16.58
C LEU A 291 -3.76 4.24 -16.36
N LEU A 292 -3.44 3.52 -17.42
CA LEU A 292 -3.20 2.08 -17.35
C LEU A 292 -1.74 1.80 -16.99
N VAL A 293 -1.54 0.99 -15.94
CA VAL A 293 -0.21 0.58 -15.47
C VAL A 293 0.03 -0.93 -15.65
N PRO A 294 1.25 -1.37 -15.99
CA PRO A 294 1.58 -2.78 -15.94
C PRO A 294 1.62 -3.25 -14.47
N LYS A 295 1.39 -4.54 -14.26
CA LYS A 295 1.50 -5.16 -12.92
C LYS A 295 2.93 -5.19 -12.39
N ASP A 296 3.91 -5.18 -13.28
CA ASP A 296 5.34 -5.30 -12.96
C ASP A 296 5.99 -3.90 -12.96
N GLU A 297 6.56 -3.53 -11.82
CA GLU A 297 7.22 -2.24 -11.61
C GLU A 297 8.40 -2.00 -12.55
N TYR A 298 9.17 -3.04 -12.89
CA TYR A 298 10.32 -2.93 -13.78
C TYR A 298 9.88 -2.69 -15.22
N ARG A 299 8.71 -3.22 -15.58
CA ARG A 299 8.06 -2.87 -16.85
C ARG A 299 7.57 -1.44 -16.84
N LEU A 300 7.00 -0.94 -15.74
CA LEU A 300 6.52 0.45 -15.66
C LEU A 300 7.66 1.46 -15.87
N LEU A 301 8.80 1.29 -15.19
CA LEU A 301 9.92 2.25 -15.21
C LEU A 301 10.36 2.69 -16.62
N ASN A 302 10.25 1.80 -17.61
CA ASN A 302 10.71 2.03 -18.98
C ASN A 302 9.56 2.20 -20.01
N THR A 303 8.35 2.58 -19.57
CA THR A 303 7.18 2.76 -20.44
C THR A 303 6.82 4.22 -20.67
N SER A 304 6.02 4.47 -21.70
CA SER A 304 5.36 5.77 -21.91
C SER A 304 4.50 6.19 -20.72
N THR A 305 3.93 5.23 -19.97
CA THR A 305 3.17 5.48 -18.73
C THR A 305 4.05 6.15 -17.66
N ALA A 306 5.28 5.67 -17.44
CA ALA A 306 6.20 6.34 -16.51
C ALA A 306 6.61 7.73 -17.00
N SER A 307 6.84 7.91 -18.30
CA SER A 307 7.10 9.24 -18.86
C SER A 307 5.91 10.20 -18.66
N TYR A 308 4.68 9.71 -18.86
CA TYR A 308 3.46 10.49 -18.61
C TYR A 308 3.35 10.88 -17.13
N LEU A 309 3.51 9.93 -16.20
CA LEU A 309 3.55 10.22 -14.76
C LEU A 309 4.62 11.26 -14.44
N ASN A 310 5.84 11.12 -14.95
CA ASN A 310 6.91 12.07 -14.67
C ASN A 310 6.64 13.49 -15.16
N ASN A 311 5.90 13.64 -16.26
CA ASN A 311 5.55 14.95 -16.80
C ASN A 311 4.39 15.62 -16.06
N TYR A 312 3.45 14.85 -15.52
CA TYR A 312 2.19 15.38 -15.00
C TYR A 312 1.97 15.16 -13.50
N ARG A 313 2.80 14.37 -12.80
CA ARG A 313 2.62 14.01 -11.37
C ARG A 313 2.46 15.22 -10.45
N SER A 314 3.21 16.30 -10.68
CA SER A 314 3.11 17.51 -9.86
C SER A 314 1.82 18.31 -10.07
N LEU A 315 1.01 17.96 -11.08
CA LEU A 315 -0.30 18.56 -11.35
C LEU A 315 -1.44 17.72 -10.75
N VAL A 316 -1.14 16.54 -10.24
CA VAL A 316 -2.11 15.61 -9.66
C VAL A 316 -2.14 15.81 -8.15
N ASN A 317 -3.30 16.20 -7.63
CA ASN A 317 -3.50 16.32 -6.19
C ASN A 317 -3.83 14.96 -5.56
N ASN A 318 -4.59 14.11 -6.27
CA ASN A 318 -4.99 12.79 -5.78
C ASN A 318 -4.79 11.68 -6.81
N PHE A 319 -4.17 10.57 -6.41
CA PHE A 319 -4.16 9.33 -7.18
C PHE A 319 -5.20 8.35 -6.63
N PHE A 320 -6.10 7.89 -7.50
CA PHE A 320 -7.13 6.91 -7.15
C PHE A 320 -6.77 5.55 -7.75
N ILE A 321 -6.28 4.62 -6.93
CA ILE A 321 -5.94 3.27 -7.36
C ILE A 321 -7.17 2.38 -7.32
N LEU A 322 -7.43 1.70 -8.45
CA LEU A 322 -8.51 0.73 -8.56
C LEU A 322 -7.97 -0.70 -8.45
N GLY A 323 -8.55 -1.47 -7.54
CA GLY A 323 -8.20 -2.85 -7.28
C GLY A 323 -7.13 -3.02 -6.20
N GLY A 324 -7.01 -4.25 -5.69
CA GLY A 324 -6.07 -4.59 -4.61
C GLY A 324 -4.61 -4.66 -5.04
N SER A 325 -3.74 -5.04 -4.12
CA SER A 325 -2.29 -5.30 -4.30
C SER A 325 -2.00 -6.22 -5.50
N GLY A 326 -2.87 -7.20 -5.77
CA GLY A 326 -2.75 -8.12 -6.89
C GLY A 326 -2.95 -7.47 -8.28
N ALA A 327 -3.63 -6.32 -8.34
CA ALA A 327 -3.85 -5.52 -9.55
C ALA A 327 -2.78 -4.44 -9.70
N VAL A 328 -2.54 -3.68 -8.63
CA VAL A 328 -1.49 -2.65 -8.53
C VAL A 328 -0.73 -2.87 -7.22
N ASN A 329 0.46 -3.46 -7.32
CA ASN A 329 1.30 -3.77 -6.15
C ASN A 329 1.92 -2.52 -5.54
N TYR A 330 2.50 -2.67 -4.36
CA TYR A 330 3.09 -1.54 -3.63
C TYR A 330 4.23 -0.87 -4.42
N LYS A 331 5.07 -1.63 -5.13
CA LYS A 331 6.18 -1.02 -5.89
C LYS A 331 5.67 -0.16 -7.05
N THR A 332 4.62 -0.60 -7.74
CA THR A 332 3.94 0.17 -8.77
C THR A 332 3.30 1.43 -8.16
N GLU A 333 2.62 1.29 -7.02
CA GLU A 333 2.07 2.42 -6.26
C GLU A 333 3.15 3.43 -5.85
N SER A 334 4.27 2.98 -5.29
CA SER A 334 5.42 3.81 -4.92
C SER A 334 5.94 4.59 -6.13
N LEU A 335 6.02 3.94 -7.29
CA LEU A 335 6.46 4.58 -8.53
C LEU A 335 5.45 5.61 -9.05
N ILE A 336 4.15 5.35 -8.89
CA ILE A 336 3.09 6.32 -9.20
C ILE A 336 3.24 7.55 -8.31
N ARG A 337 3.28 7.36 -6.98
CA ARG A 337 3.34 8.43 -5.98
C ARG A 337 4.63 9.23 -6.04
N THR A 338 5.79 8.56 -6.13
CA THR A 338 7.10 9.20 -5.89
C THR A 338 7.99 9.29 -7.12
N GLY A 339 7.65 8.58 -8.21
CA GLY A 339 8.54 8.40 -9.35
C GLY A 339 9.70 7.44 -9.10
N LYS A 340 9.75 6.76 -7.95
CA LYS A 340 10.76 5.76 -7.60
C LYS A 340 10.11 4.58 -6.88
N VAL A 341 10.75 3.43 -6.94
CA VAL A 341 10.41 2.29 -6.08
C VAL A 341 11.18 2.46 -4.78
N THR A 342 10.47 2.65 -3.68
CA THR A 342 11.05 2.62 -2.32
C THR A 342 10.86 1.21 -1.76
N PRO A 343 11.91 0.38 -1.69
CA PRO A 343 11.76 -0.99 -1.20
C PRO A 343 11.32 -0.99 0.26
N ARG A 344 10.32 -1.82 0.59
CA ARG A 344 9.96 -2.08 1.97
C ARG A 344 10.92 -3.08 2.59
N ILE A 345 11.37 -2.81 3.80
CA ILE A 345 12.27 -3.67 4.55
C ILE A 345 11.47 -4.60 5.47
N SER A 346 11.86 -5.87 5.47
CA SER A 346 11.37 -6.86 6.41
C SER A 346 12.52 -7.22 7.33
N LEU A 347 12.51 -6.62 8.51
CA LEU A 347 13.38 -6.96 9.61
C LEU A 347 12.71 -8.10 10.40
N GLN A 348 13.40 -9.22 10.50
CA GLN A 348 12.91 -10.39 11.24
C GLN A 348 13.89 -10.71 12.36
N PHE A 349 13.40 -10.68 13.59
CA PHE A 349 14.20 -11.08 14.76
C PHE A 349 14.37 -12.59 14.75
N TRP A 350 15.62 -13.04 14.60
CA TRP A 350 16.02 -14.43 14.42
C TRP A 350 16.58 -14.94 15.75
N ASP A 351 15.70 -15.32 16.68
CA ASP A 351 16.01 -15.42 18.10
C ASP A 351 16.22 -16.86 18.58
N GLY A 352 17.46 -17.35 18.45
CA GLY A 352 17.86 -18.67 18.96
C GLY A 352 18.47 -18.71 20.36
N TYR A 353 18.70 -17.54 20.99
CA TYR A 353 19.17 -17.41 22.39
C TYR A 353 20.36 -18.31 22.76
N GLY A 354 21.41 -18.29 21.94
CA GLY A 354 22.63 -19.06 22.17
C GLY A 354 22.59 -20.52 21.69
N ASP A 355 21.45 -21.02 21.18
CA ASP A 355 21.36 -22.38 20.61
C ASP A 355 21.36 -22.36 19.07
N LEU A 356 22.47 -22.81 18.48
CA LEU A 356 22.66 -22.93 17.04
C LEU A 356 21.53 -23.70 16.34
N ARG A 357 21.06 -24.82 16.92
CA ARG A 357 20.04 -25.66 16.26
C ARG A 357 18.71 -24.93 16.15
N THR A 358 18.39 -24.09 17.12
CA THR A 358 17.19 -23.26 17.08
C THR A 358 17.26 -22.23 15.96
N TYR A 359 18.42 -21.58 15.76
CA TYR A 359 18.61 -20.66 14.62
C TYR A 359 18.39 -21.37 13.28
N GLU A 360 19.07 -22.51 13.06
CA GLU A 360 18.95 -23.29 11.82
C GLU A 360 17.52 -23.76 11.56
N ARG A 361 16.84 -24.27 12.60
CA ARG A 361 15.45 -24.73 12.50
C ARG A 361 14.50 -23.59 12.12
N ILE A 362 14.60 -22.44 12.79
CA ILE A 362 13.75 -21.28 12.50
C ILE A 362 13.90 -20.86 11.03
N LEU A 363 15.14 -20.80 10.54
CA LEU A 363 15.41 -20.41 9.15
C LEU A 363 14.89 -21.45 8.14
N SER A 364 14.82 -22.74 8.53
CA SER A 364 14.30 -23.81 7.67
C SER A 364 12.79 -23.72 7.39
N TYR A 365 12.04 -22.94 8.19
CA TYR A 365 10.62 -22.70 7.95
C TYR A 365 10.35 -21.60 6.92
N VAL A 366 11.36 -20.83 6.55
CA VAL A 366 11.21 -19.77 5.55
C VAL A 366 11.28 -20.40 4.15
N PRO A 367 10.36 -20.06 3.23
CA PRO A 367 10.44 -20.56 1.86
C PRO A 367 11.74 -20.15 1.15
N GLU A 368 12.04 -20.83 0.04
CA GLU A 368 13.18 -20.46 -0.81
C GLU A 368 13.06 -19.02 -1.35
N ASN A 369 14.21 -18.44 -1.75
CA ASN A 369 14.37 -17.02 -2.07
C ASN A 369 14.00 -16.12 -0.89
N LEU A 370 14.81 -16.20 0.17
CA LEU A 370 14.59 -15.51 1.45
C LEU A 370 14.20 -14.03 1.29
N THR A 371 14.80 -13.33 0.33
CA THR A 371 14.58 -11.91 0.04
C THR A 371 13.18 -11.58 -0.48
N ASP A 372 12.38 -12.56 -0.89
CA ASP A 372 10.95 -12.35 -1.17
C ASP A 372 10.16 -12.05 0.12
N TYR A 373 10.72 -12.36 1.29
CA TYR A 373 10.02 -12.30 2.58
C TYR A 373 10.79 -11.54 3.66
N ILE A 374 12.12 -11.67 3.66
CA ILE A 374 13.02 -11.21 4.72
C ILE A 374 14.21 -10.50 4.08
N HIS A 375 14.37 -9.22 4.41
CA HIS A 375 15.47 -8.38 3.92
C HIS A 375 16.61 -8.28 4.93
N ILE A 376 16.27 -8.27 6.22
CA ILE A 376 17.22 -8.17 7.32
C ILE A 376 16.89 -9.25 8.36
N LEU A 377 17.87 -10.07 8.69
CA LEU A 377 17.83 -10.97 9.85
C LEU A 377 18.56 -10.31 11.02
N SER A 378 17.91 -10.24 12.19
CA SER A 378 18.54 -9.76 13.42
C SER A 378 18.70 -10.86 14.46
N PRO A 379 19.87 -11.51 14.52
CA PRO A 379 20.15 -12.53 15.52
C PRO A 379 20.59 -11.95 16.87
N THR A 380 20.16 -12.58 17.97
CA THR A 380 20.59 -12.25 19.34
C THR A 380 21.97 -12.84 19.65
N LEU A 381 23.00 -12.31 18.97
CA LEU A 381 24.38 -12.77 19.12
C LEU A 381 25.11 -12.18 20.32
N ALA A 382 24.71 -10.98 20.75
CA ALA A 382 25.31 -10.32 21.89
C ALA A 382 24.77 -10.93 23.21
N GLY A 383 25.66 -11.10 24.18
CA GLY A 383 25.32 -11.43 25.56
C GLY A 383 25.13 -10.17 26.40
N ASP A 384 25.08 -10.33 27.72
CA ASP A 384 24.69 -9.24 28.63
C ASP A 384 25.63 -8.02 28.61
N LEU A 385 25.02 -6.85 28.78
CA LEU A 385 25.74 -5.60 29.04
C LEU A 385 26.45 -5.68 30.41
N ARG A 386 27.75 -5.36 30.43
CA ARG A 386 28.55 -5.33 31.65
C ARG A 386 28.53 -3.94 32.30
N SER A 387 28.90 -3.86 33.57
CA SER A 387 28.89 -2.61 34.35
C SER A 387 29.80 -1.51 33.80
N ASP A 388 30.82 -1.88 33.03
CA ASP A 388 31.75 -0.96 32.34
C ASP A 388 31.23 -0.50 30.97
N GLY A 389 30.06 -0.96 30.54
CA GLY A 389 29.46 -0.66 29.24
C GLY A 389 29.87 -1.59 28.10
N SER A 390 30.81 -2.51 28.32
CA SER A 390 31.19 -3.50 27.31
C SER A 390 30.23 -4.68 27.25
N PHE A 391 30.27 -5.45 26.16
CA PHE A 391 29.59 -6.74 26.05
C PHE A 391 30.37 -7.69 25.14
N GLY A 392 29.91 -8.94 25.02
CA GLY A 392 30.52 -9.96 24.16
C GLY A 392 29.45 -10.84 23.53
N TYR A 393 29.82 -12.01 23.01
CA TYR A 393 28.84 -12.96 22.47
C TYR A 393 28.08 -13.69 23.58
N SER A 394 26.83 -14.09 23.28
CA SER A 394 26.01 -15.00 24.09
C SER A 394 26.42 -16.48 23.92
N PHE A 395 27.44 -16.76 23.11
CA PHE A 395 27.92 -18.09 22.79
C PHE A 395 29.25 -18.41 23.46
N SER A 396 29.40 -19.64 23.93
CA SER A 396 30.68 -20.17 24.44
C SER A 396 31.69 -20.44 23.31
N ASN A 397 31.21 -20.72 22.09
CA ASN A 397 32.04 -20.92 20.90
C ASN A 397 31.97 -19.68 19.99
N SER A 398 33.08 -18.94 19.90
CA SER A 398 33.20 -17.71 19.12
C SER A 398 33.09 -17.89 17.60
N SER A 399 33.14 -19.13 17.08
CA SER A 399 32.91 -19.40 15.65
C SER A 399 31.43 -19.39 15.26
N ILE A 400 30.51 -19.63 16.21
CA ILE A 400 29.07 -19.71 15.94
C ILE A 400 28.48 -18.37 15.46
N PRO A 401 28.76 -17.22 16.10
CA PRO A 401 28.28 -15.92 15.61
C PRO A 401 28.65 -15.65 14.15
N LYS A 402 29.91 -15.93 13.78
CA LYS A 402 30.40 -15.76 12.40
C LYS A 402 29.70 -16.71 11.43
N TYR A 403 29.46 -17.96 11.83
CA TYR A 403 28.69 -18.91 11.03
C TYR A 403 27.25 -18.43 10.79
N LEU A 404 26.56 -17.96 11.83
CA LEU A 404 25.17 -17.49 11.71
C LEU A 404 25.04 -16.27 10.79
N VAL A 405 25.98 -15.32 10.88
CA VAL A 405 26.06 -14.19 9.95
C VAL A 405 26.26 -14.67 8.51
N ALA A 406 27.23 -15.55 8.28
CA ALA A 406 27.47 -16.10 6.94
C ALA A 406 26.26 -16.91 6.41
N LEU A 407 25.55 -17.64 7.28
CA LEU A 407 24.37 -18.42 6.91
C LEU A 407 23.24 -17.50 6.41
N GLY A 408 22.90 -16.44 7.14
CA GLY A 408 21.88 -15.47 6.71
C GLY A 408 22.27 -14.75 5.41
N GLN A 409 23.53 -14.31 5.30
CA GLN A 409 24.07 -13.68 4.09
C GLN A 409 24.04 -14.62 2.88
N SER A 410 24.33 -15.91 3.06
CA SER A 410 24.30 -16.91 1.97
C SER A 410 22.90 -17.13 1.38
N LYS A 411 21.85 -16.71 2.12
CA LYS A 411 20.46 -16.74 1.67
C LYS A 411 19.99 -15.41 1.07
N GLY A 412 20.87 -14.40 0.99
CA GLY A 412 20.61 -13.09 0.39
C GLY A 412 20.12 -12.00 1.35
N ALA A 413 19.87 -12.32 2.63
CA ALA A 413 19.49 -11.33 3.63
C ALA A 413 20.72 -10.59 4.18
N LYS A 414 20.56 -9.32 4.54
CA LYS A 414 21.52 -8.63 5.40
C LYS A 414 21.39 -9.19 6.81
N VAL A 415 22.51 -9.34 7.53
CA VAL A 415 22.49 -9.81 8.92
C VAL A 415 22.98 -8.70 9.84
N VAL A 416 22.10 -8.28 10.75
CA VAL A 416 22.30 -7.16 11.67
C VAL A 416 22.13 -7.68 13.11
N PRO A 417 23.20 -8.17 13.76
CA PRO A 417 23.14 -8.62 15.15
C PRO A 417 22.60 -7.53 16.07
N MET A 418 21.92 -7.95 17.13
CA MET A 418 21.39 -7.04 18.14
C MET A 418 22.00 -7.28 19.52
N LEU A 419 21.92 -6.24 20.36
CA LEU A 419 21.99 -6.35 21.81
C LEU A 419 20.73 -5.77 22.42
N TYR A 420 20.03 -6.60 23.20
CA TYR A 420 19.00 -6.17 24.15
C TYR A 420 19.64 -5.88 25.52
N SER A 421 19.31 -4.75 26.14
CA SER A 421 19.59 -4.47 27.56
C SER A 421 18.55 -3.51 28.12
N SER A 422 18.32 -3.53 29.43
CA SER A 422 17.31 -2.66 30.03
C SER A 422 17.65 -2.13 31.43
N GLY A 423 16.83 -1.20 31.92
CA GLY A 423 16.85 -0.78 33.32
C GLY A 423 18.08 0.01 33.75
N LYS A 424 18.47 -0.18 35.02
CA LYS A 424 19.54 0.60 35.66
C LYS A 424 20.89 0.46 34.95
N ILE A 425 21.26 -0.74 34.51
CA ILE A 425 22.57 -0.97 33.89
C ILE A 425 22.69 -0.24 32.54
N ALA A 426 21.63 -0.25 31.72
CA ALA A 426 21.56 0.49 30.48
C ALA A 426 21.60 2.01 30.75
N SER A 427 20.79 2.47 31.71
CA SER A 427 20.76 3.90 32.09
C SER A 427 22.11 4.41 32.59
N ASP A 428 22.80 3.64 33.44
CA ASP A 428 24.13 3.99 33.94
C ASP A 428 25.19 4.00 32.82
N MET A 429 25.06 3.11 31.84
CA MET A 429 25.90 3.12 30.63
C MET A 429 25.64 4.39 29.82
N LEU A 430 24.38 4.75 29.59
CA LEU A 430 23.99 5.93 28.83
C LEU A 430 24.40 7.24 29.50
N ARG A 431 24.51 7.32 30.83
CA ARG A 431 25.00 8.53 31.52
C ARG A 431 26.50 8.76 31.39
N SER A 432 27.29 7.70 31.20
CA SER A 432 28.75 7.78 31.19
C SER A 432 29.35 7.80 29.77
N PRO A 433 30.06 8.87 29.36
CA PRO A 433 30.74 8.89 28.06
C PRO A 433 31.72 7.72 27.86
N THR A 434 32.44 7.32 28.91
CA THR A 434 33.37 6.19 28.86
C THR A 434 32.63 4.86 28.63
N LYS A 435 31.52 4.63 29.33
CA LYS A 435 30.74 3.39 29.14
C LYS A 435 30.04 3.35 27.77
N ARG A 436 29.52 4.48 27.28
CA ARG A 436 29.03 4.60 25.90
C ARG A 436 30.10 4.26 24.87
N LYS A 437 31.34 4.73 25.08
CA LYS A 437 32.46 4.38 24.21
C LYS A 437 32.74 2.87 24.24
N ASN A 438 32.76 2.24 25.41
CA ASN A 438 32.99 0.79 25.55
C ASN A 438 31.89 -0.03 24.86
N TYR A 439 30.64 0.45 24.92
CA TYR A 439 29.53 -0.13 24.18
C TYR A 439 29.77 -0.04 22.67
N ALA A 440 30.07 1.15 22.16
CA ALA A 440 30.35 1.37 20.74
C ALA A 440 31.56 0.57 20.24
N ASP A 441 32.61 0.43 21.06
CA ASP A 441 33.77 -0.41 20.75
C ASP A 441 33.38 -1.90 20.64
N SER A 442 32.48 -2.38 21.51
CA SER A 442 31.95 -3.75 21.48
C SER A 442 31.09 -4.01 20.23
N VAL A 443 30.26 -3.04 19.84
CA VAL A 443 29.49 -3.05 18.58
C VAL A 443 30.42 -3.19 17.38
N VAL A 444 31.42 -2.31 17.25
CA VAL A 444 32.38 -2.33 16.13
C VAL A 444 33.13 -3.66 16.07
N LYS A 445 33.54 -4.19 17.23
CA LYS A 445 34.22 -5.49 17.32
C LYS A 445 33.36 -6.63 16.78
N ILE A 446 32.09 -6.73 17.19
CA ILE A 446 31.18 -7.78 16.69
C ILE A 446 30.99 -7.67 15.18
N VAL A 447 30.75 -6.46 14.66
CA VAL A 447 30.55 -6.23 13.22
C VAL A 447 31.79 -6.67 12.43
N GLN A 448 32.99 -6.35 12.92
CA GLN A 448 34.25 -6.70 12.26
C GLN A 448 34.57 -8.20 12.32
N GLU A 449 34.43 -8.83 13.49
CA GLU A 449 34.77 -10.25 13.67
C GLU A 449 33.85 -11.19 12.90
N THR A 450 32.57 -10.83 12.79
CA THR A 450 31.55 -11.63 12.10
C THR A 450 31.36 -11.25 10.64
N ASN A 451 31.83 -10.07 10.21
CA ASN A 451 31.49 -9.43 8.95
C ASN A 451 29.96 -9.18 8.78
N ALA A 452 29.27 -8.89 9.87
CA ALA A 452 27.86 -8.51 9.85
C ALA A 452 27.62 -7.25 8.99
N ASP A 453 26.40 -7.09 8.50
CA ASP A 453 25.99 -5.96 7.66
C ASP A 453 25.64 -4.71 8.46
N GLY A 454 25.63 -4.80 9.79
CA GLY A 454 25.30 -3.70 10.68
C GLY A 454 25.16 -4.11 12.13
N PHE A 455 24.58 -3.23 12.95
CA PHE A 455 24.19 -3.55 14.32
C PHE A 455 22.86 -2.88 14.71
N LEU A 456 22.05 -3.58 15.49
CA LEU A 456 20.78 -3.08 16.04
C LEU A 456 20.91 -2.86 17.56
N VAL A 457 20.62 -1.64 17.99
CA VAL A 457 20.60 -1.26 19.41
C VAL A 457 19.19 -1.41 19.95
N ASP A 458 19.02 -2.20 21.01
CA ASP A 458 17.75 -2.39 21.68
C ASP A 458 17.92 -2.14 23.18
N LEU A 459 17.60 -0.91 23.61
CA LEU A 459 17.77 -0.46 24.98
C LEU A 459 16.42 -0.05 25.54
N GLU A 460 15.93 -0.77 26.54
CA GLU A 460 14.56 -0.65 27.06
C GLU A 460 14.48 -0.24 28.54
N GLY A 461 13.32 0.26 28.98
CA GLY A 461 13.05 0.57 30.39
C GLY A 461 14.09 1.52 30.98
N LEU A 462 14.41 2.59 30.26
CA LEU A 462 15.45 3.53 30.61
C LEU A 462 14.93 4.59 31.57
N ALA A 463 15.85 5.28 32.25
CA ALA A 463 15.50 6.46 33.03
C ALA A 463 15.25 7.68 32.11
N ASP A 464 14.38 8.58 32.55
CA ASP A 464 13.95 9.77 31.81
C ASP A 464 15.09 10.77 31.49
N ASP A 465 16.18 10.74 32.25
CA ASP A 465 17.37 11.58 32.05
C ASP A 465 18.36 11.05 31.00
N THR A 466 18.03 9.98 30.28
CA THR A 466 18.98 9.27 29.39
C THR A 466 18.91 9.68 27.92
N GLU A 467 18.00 10.58 27.52
CA GLU A 467 17.77 11.01 26.13
C GLU A 467 19.06 11.41 25.40
N TYR A 468 19.83 12.32 26.01
CA TYR A 468 21.11 12.78 25.47
C TYR A 468 22.11 11.63 25.31
N GLY A 469 22.16 10.75 26.33
CA GLY A 469 23.06 9.60 26.34
C GLY A 469 22.77 8.62 25.20
N LEU A 470 21.49 8.31 24.98
CA LEU A 470 21.04 7.43 23.90
C LEU A 470 21.37 8.03 22.52
N THR A 471 21.04 9.31 22.32
CA THR A 471 21.33 10.01 21.07
C THR A 471 22.84 10.09 20.81
N ALA A 472 23.65 10.38 21.84
CA ALA A 472 25.10 10.43 21.72
C ALA A 472 25.72 9.06 21.40
N LEU A 473 25.19 7.98 21.96
CA LEU A 473 25.61 6.62 21.64
C LEU A 473 25.32 6.28 20.17
N MET A 474 24.08 6.53 19.71
CA MET A 474 23.70 6.27 18.33
C MET A 474 24.54 7.08 17.34
N LYS A 475 24.81 8.35 17.64
CA LYS A 475 25.70 9.20 16.84
C LYS A 475 27.12 8.64 16.74
N ASP A 476 27.70 8.14 17.83
CA ASP A 476 29.04 7.53 17.84
C ASP A 476 29.07 6.24 16.99
N ILE A 477 28.09 5.35 17.18
CA ILE A 477 28.00 4.10 16.41
C ILE A 477 27.80 4.41 14.92
N TYR A 478 26.88 5.32 14.58
CA TYR A 478 26.61 5.74 13.19
C TYR A 478 27.86 6.33 12.53
N GLY A 479 28.58 7.22 13.22
CA GLY A 479 29.81 7.81 12.70
C GLY A 479 30.93 6.79 12.43
N ARG A 480 30.93 5.66 13.14
CA ARG A 480 31.92 4.58 12.96
C ARG A 480 31.52 3.57 11.88
N LEU A 481 30.24 3.22 11.79
CA LEU A 481 29.76 2.13 10.93
C LEU A 481 29.23 2.60 9.57
N SER A 482 28.52 3.73 9.51
CA SER A 482 27.92 4.24 8.27
C SER A 482 28.95 4.50 7.15
N PRO A 483 30.14 5.09 7.40
CA PRO A 483 31.17 5.26 6.37
C PRO A 483 31.72 3.94 5.79
N GLN A 484 31.49 2.81 6.47
CA GLN A 484 31.87 1.47 6.02
C GLN A 484 30.74 0.76 5.26
N GLY A 485 29.62 1.46 5.01
CA GLY A 485 28.41 0.89 4.40
C GLY A 485 27.66 -0.09 5.30
N LYS A 486 27.91 -0.04 6.62
CA LYS A 486 27.25 -0.91 7.61
C LYS A 486 26.02 -0.20 8.17
N LEU A 487 24.92 -0.96 8.32
CA LEU A 487 23.66 -0.48 8.86
C LEU A 487 23.76 -0.19 10.35
N VAL A 488 23.10 0.86 10.79
CA VAL A 488 22.89 1.19 12.20
C VAL A 488 21.40 1.35 12.43
N MET A 489 20.86 0.47 13.28
CA MET A 489 19.43 0.39 13.55
C MET A 489 19.19 0.54 15.05
N ILE A 490 17.98 0.98 15.41
CA ILE A 490 17.54 1.05 16.81
C ILE A 490 16.10 0.59 16.95
N SER A 491 15.83 -0.18 17.98
CA SER A 491 14.49 -0.49 18.47
C SER A 491 14.07 0.52 19.53
N VAL A 492 12.87 1.08 19.40
CA VAL A 492 12.34 2.12 20.31
C VAL A 492 10.95 1.77 20.81
N MET A 493 10.62 2.24 22.00
CA MET A 493 9.27 2.14 22.58
C MET A 493 8.24 2.88 21.74
N SER A 494 6.99 2.40 21.75
CA SER A 494 5.86 3.02 21.07
C SER A 494 5.37 4.30 21.76
N LYS A 495 5.05 5.31 20.96
CA LYS A 495 4.45 6.58 21.41
C LYS A 495 3.20 6.87 20.59
N THR A 496 2.12 7.28 21.24
CA THR A 496 0.90 7.73 20.54
C THR A 496 0.82 9.26 20.45
N SER A 497 1.64 9.97 21.21
CA SER A 497 1.85 11.43 21.11
C SER A 497 3.16 11.83 21.79
N GLY A 498 3.48 13.13 21.79
CA GLY A 498 4.64 13.65 22.52
C GLY A 498 4.52 13.59 24.04
N THR A 499 3.34 13.33 24.62
CA THR A 499 3.09 13.45 26.07
C THR A 499 2.26 12.33 26.69
N ALA A 500 1.59 11.49 25.90
CA ALA A 500 0.71 10.43 26.43
C ALA A 500 1.47 9.34 27.19
N GLU A 501 2.71 9.03 26.79
CA GLU A 501 3.56 8.02 27.42
C GLU A 501 4.85 8.66 27.99
N PRO A 502 4.76 9.43 29.10
CA PRO A 502 5.91 10.17 29.65
C PRO A 502 7.10 9.27 30.06
N TRP A 503 6.86 7.98 30.32
CA TRP A 503 7.89 6.98 30.61
C TRP A 503 8.70 6.53 29.38
N THR A 504 8.52 7.17 28.23
CA THR A 504 9.28 6.93 27.00
C THR A 504 10.00 8.19 26.50
N ALA A 505 10.08 9.23 27.35
CA ALA A 505 10.65 10.53 26.99
C ALA A 505 12.07 10.45 26.42
N GLU A 506 12.86 9.48 26.86
CA GLU A 506 14.24 9.22 26.43
C GLU A 506 14.41 8.92 24.93
N TYR A 507 13.36 8.43 24.26
CA TYR A 507 13.39 8.12 22.83
C TYR A 507 13.04 9.36 22.00
N ASN A 508 14.00 10.26 21.80
CA ASN A 508 13.83 11.38 20.89
C ASN A 508 13.85 10.91 19.42
N TYR A 509 12.68 10.54 18.90
CA TYR A 509 12.51 10.02 17.54
C TYR A 509 13.18 10.89 16.47
N ARG A 510 13.03 12.22 16.58
CA ARG A 510 13.56 13.19 15.61
C ARG A 510 15.08 13.26 15.62
N GLU A 511 15.71 13.19 16.79
CA GLU A 511 17.18 13.18 16.87
C GLU A 511 17.76 11.81 16.52
N LEU A 512 17.12 10.72 16.94
CA LEU A 512 17.55 9.36 16.63
C LEU A 512 17.50 9.07 15.12
N SER A 513 16.50 9.58 14.39
CA SER A 513 16.35 9.35 12.94
C SER A 513 17.50 9.90 12.09
N LYS A 514 18.30 10.82 12.64
CA LYS A 514 19.52 11.35 12.00
C LYS A 514 20.70 10.38 12.09
N TYR A 515 20.66 9.43 13.02
CA TYR A 515 21.76 8.53 13.36
C TYR A 515 21.36 7.05 13.31
N ALA A 516 20.33 6.74 12.53
CA ALA A 516 19.91 5.40 12.19
C ALA A 516 19.48 5.32 10.72
N ASP A 517 19.77 4.21 10.08
CA ASP A 517 19.26 3.88 8.74
C ASP A 517 17.77 3.52 8.83
N TYR A 518 17.41 2.75 9.86
CA TYR A 518 16.04 2.35 10.17
C TYR A 518 15.77 2.40 11.67
N ILE A 519 14.57 2.81 12.04
CA ILE A 519 14.06 2.78 13.41
C ILE A 519 12.92 1.77 13.48
N GLN A 520 13.10 0.72 14.25
CA GLN A 520 12.05 -0.24 14.53
C GLN A 520 11.24 0.23 15.73
N ILE A 521 9.96 0.53 15.50
CA ILE A 521 9.06 0.91 16.57
C ILE A 521 8.39 -0.35 17.07
N MET A 522 8.54 -0.65 18.36
CA MET A 522 7.97 -1.83 19.00
C MET A 522 6.48 -1.63 19.27
N SER A 523 5.70 -1.53 18.19
CA SER A 523 4.23 -1.40 18.19
C SER A 523 3.53 -2.72 18.51
N TYR A 524 3.93 -3.32 19.62
CA TYR A 524 3.36 -4.50 20.26
C TYR A 524 3.52 -4.38 21.79
N ASP A 525 3.10 -5.40 22.53
CA ASP A 525 3.06 -5.43 24.00
C ASP A 525 2.19 -4.32 24.64
N MET A 526 1.15 -3.84 23.94
CA MET A 526 0.11 -3.00 24.55
C MET A 526 -0.57 -3.72 25.73
N HIS A 527 -0.69 -5.05 25.61
CA HIS A 527 -1.00 -5.95 26.70
C HIS A 527 0.18 -6.91 26.92
N TRP A 528 0.96 -6.65 27.97
CA TRP A 528 2.15 -7.42 28.33
C TRP A 528 1.84 -8.54 29.34
N LYS A 529 2.90 -9.24 29.79
CA LYS A 529 2.82 -10.46 30.61
C LYS A 529 1.88 -10.37 31.80
N THR A 530 1.99 -9.30 32.59
CA THR A 530 1.28 -9.10 33.86
C THR A 530 0.16 -8.06 33.78
N SER A 531 -0.21 -7.65 32.56
CA SER A 531 -1.39 -6.82 32.32
C SER A 531 -2.67 -7.67 32.35
N ALA A 532 -3.83 -6.99 32.41
CA ALA A 532 -5.09 -7.65 32.12
C ALA A 532 -5.14 -8.15 30.65
N PRO A 533 -5.91 -9.22 30.34
CA PRO A 533 -5.92 -9.82 29.01
C PRO A 533 -6.44 -8.86 27.94
N GLY A 534 -5.71 -8.77 26.82
CA GLY A 534 -6.13 -7.98 25.66
C GLY A 534 -5.27 -8.26 24.43
N PRO A 535 -5.60 -7.65 23.28
CA PRO A 535 -4.81 -7.81 22.06
C PRO A 535 -3.38 -7.30 22.24
N ILE A 536 -2.39 -8.04 21.74
CA ILE A 536 -0.96 -7.68 21.88
C ILE A 536 -0.65 -6.36 21.18
N ALA A 537 -1.24 -6.16 20.00
CA ALA A 537 -1.14 -4.94 19.21
C ALA A 537 -2.51 -4.66 18.57
N PRO A 538 -3.44 -3.96 19.24
CA PRO A 538 -4.73 -3.60 18.64
C PRO A 538 -4.52 -2.67 17.43
N LEU A 539 -5.25 -2.88 16.32
CA LEU A 539 -5.04 -2.11 15.08
C LEU A 539 -5.16 -0.59 15.31
N ASP A 540 -6.18 -0.16 16.04
CA ASP A 540 -6.41 1.26 16.36
C ASP A 540 -5.25 1.90 17.14
N TRP A 541 -4.61 1.12 18.01
CA TRP A 541 -3.47 1.61 18.78
C TRP A 541 -2.22 1.68 17.89
N VAL A 542 -1.94 0.64 17.10
CA VAL A 542 -0.81 0.65 16.15
C VAL A 542 -0.94 1.82 15.17
N ARG A 543 -2.15 2.07 14.64
CA ARG A 543 -2.44 3.24 13.78
C ARG A 543 -2.07 4.56 14.45
N LYS A 544 -2.44 4.76 15.72
CA LYS A 544 -2.06 5.97 16.48
C LYS A 544 -0.55 6.09 16.66
N VAL A 545 0.15 4.98 16.92
CA VAL A 545 1.61 4.97 17.05
C VAL A 545 2.25 5.38 15.72
N MET A 546 1.81 4.81 14.60
CA MET A 546 2.35 5.15 13.27
C MET A 546 2.02 6.60 12.88
N ALA A 547 0.79 7.05 13.13
CA ALA A 547 0.37 8.43 12.88
C ALA A 547 1.23 9.46 13.62
N TYR A 548 1.64 9.17 14.86
CA TYR A 548 2.59 10.02 15.57
C TYR A 548 4.01 9.90 15.00
N ALA A 549 4.47 8.67 14.74
CA ALA A 549 5.84 8.40 14.31
C ALA A 549 6.22 9.13 13.01
N VAL A 550 5.33 9.14 12.00
CA VAL A 550 5.56 9.84 10.72
C VAL A 550 5.69 11.35 10.88
N THR A 551 5.24 11.95 11.98
CA THR A 551 5.49 13.37 12.28
C THR A 551 6.91 13.67 12.80
N GLN A 552 7.65 12.62 13.16
CA GLN A 552 8.96 12.73 13.82
C GLN A 552 10.10 12.05 13.06
N ILE A 553 9.80 11.02 12.28
CA ILE A 553 10.77 10.19 11.55
C ILE A 553 10.35 10.18 10.07
N PRO A 554 11.29 10.35 9.12
CA PRO A 554 11.00 10.12 7.71
C PRO A 554 10.38 8.72 7.53
N GLU A 555 9.21 8.63 6.91
CA GLU A 555 8.39 7.42 6.92
C GLU A 555 9.11 6.20 6.34
N GLU A 556 10.01 6.40 5.36
CA GLU A 556 10.81 5.36 4.73
C GLU A 556 11.84 4.72 5.67
N LYS A 557 12.11 5.33 6.83
CA LYS A 557 12.98 4.78 7.88
C LYS A 557 12.23 4.02 8.96
N ILE A 558 10.89 4.11 9.00
CA ILE A 558 10.08 3.50 10.05
C ILE A 558 9.84 2.02 9.73
N LEU A 559 10.20 1.14 10.66
CA LEU A 559 9.84 -0.28 10.63
C LEU A 559 8.79 -0.55 11.72
N MET A 560 7.55 -0.79 11.30
CA MET A 560 6.43 -1.06 12.20
C MET A 560 6.58 -2.43 12.88
N GLY A 561 6.38 -2.46 14.19
CA GLY A 561 6.40 -3.69 15.00
C GLY A 561 5.20 -4.58 14.71
N ILE A 562 5.45 -5.86 14.41
CA ILE A 562 4.40 -6.89 14.26
C ILE A 562 4.68 -8.04 15.23
N PRO A 563 3.73 -8.40 16.12
CA PRO A 563 3.87 -9.57 16.99
C PRO A 563 3.47 -10.84 16.23
N TYR A 564 4.33 -11.87 16.27
CA TYR A 564 4.00 -13.24 15.82
C TYR A 564 3.49 -14.14 16.94
N TYR A 565 3.41 -13.60 18.15
CA TYR A 565 2.94 -14.32 19.32
C TYR A 565 1.63 -13.71 19.84
N GLY A 566 0.84 -14.57 20.46
CA GLY A 566 -0.23 -14.23 21.39
C GLY A 566 0.17 -14.56 22.82
N ARG A 567 -0.76 -14.33 23.74
CA ARG A 567 -0.63 -14.71 25.15
C ARG A 567 -1.92 -15.34 25.67
N THR A 568 -1.79 -16.23 26.65
CA THR A 568 -2.91 -16.75 27.47
C THR A 568 -2.69 -16.33 28.91
N TRP A 569 -3.63 -15.55 29.43
CA TRP A 569 -3.59 -15.01 30.78
C TRP A 569 -4.42 -15.84 31.74
N THR A 570 -3.95 -15.90 32.98
CA THR A 570 -4.72 -16.34 34.16
C THR A 570 -4.67 -15.24 35.21
N TYR A 571 -5.66 -15.25 36.09
CA TYR A 571 -5.70 -14.42 37.29
C TYR A 571 -5.67 -15.33 38.51
N ASP A 572 -4.73 -15.11 39.42
CA ASP A 572 -4.61 -15.93 40.65
C ASP A 572 -5.42 -15.37 41.84
N GLY A 573 -6.05 -14.21 41.67
CA GLY A 573 -6.80 -13.51 42.73
C GLY A 573 -6.12 -12.24 43.21
N GLU A 574 -4.85 -12.04 42.86
CA GLU A 574 -4.07 -10.84 43.19
C GLU A 574 -3.45 -10.25 41.91
N ASP A 575 -2.72 -11.07 41.16
CA ASP A 575 -1.95 -10.66 39.98
C ASP A 575 -2.38 -11.39 38.71
N TRP A 576 -2.13 -10.74 37.57
CA TRP A 576 -2.21 -11.37 36.26
C TRP A 576 -0.87 -11.99 35.89
N ASP A 577 -0.92 -13.18 35.30
CA ASP A 577 0.23 -13.82 34.67
C ASP A 577 -0.17 -14.44 33.33
N SER A 578 0.80 -14.56 32.40
CA SER A 578 0.54 -15.14 31.09
C SER A 578 1.72 -15.90 30.49
N GLN A 579 1.36 -16.78 29.56
CA GLN A 579 2.30 -17.53 28.73
C GLN A 579 2.13 -17.10 27.27
N ALA A 580 3.25 -16.87 26.58
CA ALA A 580 3.25 -16.53 25.16
C ALA A 580 3.24 -17.80 24.30
N PHE A 581 2.62 -17.72 23.12
CA PHE A 581 2.59 -18.80 22.13
C PHE A 581 2.45 -18.23 20.70
N GLY A 582 2.85 -18.99 19.68
CA GLY A 582 2.59 -18.63 18.29
C GLY A 582 1.17 -19.03 17.83
N TRP A 583 0.73 -18.49 16.69
CA TRP A 583 -0.61 -18.75 16.11
C TRP A 583 -0.99 -20.24 16.08
N ALA A 584 -0.09 -21.12 15.60
CA ALA A 584 -0.37 -22.55 15.48
C ALA A 584 -0.64 -23.22 16.84
N VAL A 585 0.06 -22.79 17.90
CA VAL A 585 -0.16 -23.29 19.26
C VAL A 585 -1.48 -22.75 19.82
N ALA A 586 -1.85 -21.51 19.47
CA ALA A 586 -3.13 -20.92 19.85
C ALA A 586 -4.31 -21.75 19.34
N THR A 587 -4.31 -22.08 18.04
CA THR A 587 -5.40 -22.82 17.39
C THR A 587 -5.47 -24.27 17.88
N GLN A 588 -4.32 -24.92 18.10
CA GLN A 588 -4.25 -26.24 18.73
C GLN A 588 -4.77 -26.22 20.16
N THR A 589 -4.46 -25.18 20.93
CA THR A 589 -4.95 -25.01 22.31
C THR A 589 -6.48 -24.86 22.31
N ALA A 590 -7.03 -23.99 21.45
CA ALA A 590 -8.47 -23.83 21.34
C ALA A 590 -9.16 -25.17 21.00
N ALA A 591 -8.62 -25.93 20.04
CA ALA A 591 -9.14 -27.24 19.68
C ALA A 591 -9.05 -28.26 20.84
N LYS A 592 -7.92 -28.31 21.54
CA LYS A 592 -7.68 -29.22 22.69
C LYS A 592 -8.75 -29.08 23.77
N TYR A 593 -9.17 -27.85 24.08
CA TYR A 593 -10.17 -27.57 25.12
C TYR A 593 -11.59 -27.33 24.57
N GLY A 594 -11.83 -27.54 23.27
CA GLY A 594 -13.14 -27.30 22.65
C GLY A 594 -13.60 -25.84 22.72
N ALA A 595 -12.65 -24.90 22.78
CA ALA A 595 -12.94 -23.47 22.87
C ALA A 595 -13.26 -22.89 21.49
N THR A 596 -14.35 -22.14 21.38
CA THR A 596 -14.68 -21.39 20.15
C THR A 596 -13.81 -20.14 20.07
N ILE A 597 -13.08 -20.00 18.96
CA ILE A 597 -12.36 -18.77 18.63
C ILE A 597 -13.37 -17.74 18.15
N THR A 598 -13.38 -16.58 18.81
CA THR A 598 -14.14 -15.38 18.39
C THR A 598 -13.16 -14.25 18.08
N ARG A 599 -13.63 -13.11 17.58
CA ARG A 599 -12.80 -11.93 17.33
C ARG A 599 -13.27 -10.76 18.19
N LYS A 600 -12.31 -9.99 18.71
CA LYS A 600 -12.58 -8.71 19.37
C LYS A 600 -12.47 -7.60 18.32
N THR A 601 -13.61 -7.05 17.93
CA THR A 601 -13.72 -5.95 16.95
C THR A 601 -13.99 -4.61 17.63
N THR A 602 -13.72 -3.53 16.91
CA THR A 602 -14.15 -2.16 17.23
C THR A 602 -14.80 -1.54 15.96
N PRO A 603 -15.52 -0.41 16.05
CA PRO A 603 -16.03 0.26 14.85
C PRO A 603 -14.94 0.63 13.83
N THR A 604 -13.71 0.86 14.28
CA THR A 604 -12.55 1.24 13.47
C THR A 604 -11.59 0.06 13.18
N ASP A 605 -11.88 -1.12 13.74
CA ASP A 605 -11.23 -2.40 13.46
C ASP A 605 -12.30 -3.52 13.34
N PRO A 606 -13.01 -3.57 12.20
CA PRO A 606 -14.05 -4.57 11.96
C PRO A 606 -13.48 -5.98 11.73
N VAL A 607 -12.19 -6.10 11.36
CA VAL A 607 -11.49 -7.39 11.25
C VAL A 607 -11.27 -7.96 12.64
N GLY A 608 -10.76 -7.14 13.57
CA GLY A 608 -10.53 -7.50 14.95
C GLY A 608 -9.46 -8.58 15.16
N VAL A 609 -9.15 -8.80 16.44
CA VAL A 609 -8.10 -9.74 16.88
C VAL A 609 -8.73 -11.01 17.46
N PRO A 610 -8.27 -12.21 17.08
CA PRO A 610 -8.84 -13.45 17.58
C PRO A 610 -8.57 -13.66 19.07
N THR A 611 -9.56 -14.24 19.76
CA THR A 611 -9.54 -14.52 21.19
C THR A 611 -10.37 -15.77 21.52
N PHE A 612 -10.02 -16.44 22.61
CA PHE A 612 -10.82 -17.54 23.16
C PHE A 612 -10.59 -17.67 24.66
N LYS A 613 -11.49 -18.37 25.34
CA LYS A 613 -11.40 -18.68 26.76
C LYS A 613 -11.48 -20.19 26.97
N TYR A 614 -10.74 -20.70 27.94
CA TYR A 614 -10.76 -22.11 28.32
C TYR A 614 -10.41 -22.28 29.80
N THR A 615 -10.60 -23.48 30.32
CA THR A 615 -10.06 -23.88 31.63
C THR A 615 -8.98 -24.92 31.38
N ASP A 616 -7.77 -24.68 31.87
CA ASP A 616 -6.66 -25.61 31.69
C ASP A 616 -6.77 -26.86 32.60
N GLU A 617 -5.88 -27.83 32.42
CA GLU A 617 -5.84 -29.07 33.22
C GLU A 617 -5.68 -28.85 34.72
N ASN A 618 -5.18 -27.69 35.14
CA ASN A 618 -5.01 -27.33 36.55
C ASN A 618 -6.21 -26.57 37.12
N GLY A 619 -7.26 -26.37 36.32
CA GLY A 619 -8.47 -25.66 36.73
C GLY A 619 -8.38 -24.14 36.60
N TYR A 620 -7.31 -23.59 36.02
CA TYR A 620 -7.19 -22.15 35.84
C TYR A 620 -8.02 -21.66 34.67
N ARG A 621 -8.78 -20.58 34.88
CA ARG A 621 -9.51 -19.90 33.82
C ARG A 621 -8.54 -19.05 33.00
N ARG A 622 -8.48 -19.36 31.71
CA ARG A 622 -7.56 -18.74 30.76
C ARG A 622 -8.32 -17.85 29.77
N THR A 623 -7.74 -16.69 29.45
CA THR A 623 -8.18 -15.83 28.33
C THR A 623 -7.01 -15.63 27.39
N ALA A 624 -7.17 -15.99 26.13
CA ALA A 624 -6.14 -15.93 25.10
C ALA A 624 -6.42 -14.83 24.08
N TYR A 625 -5.38 -14.11 23.66
CA TYR A 625 -5.38 -13.24 22.48
C TYR A 625 -4.17 -13.55 21.62
N PHE A 626 -4.34 -13.53 20.30
CA PHE A 626 -3.28 -13.81 19.33
C PHE A 626 -3.59 -13.15 17.99
N ASP A 627 -2.67 -13.21 17.05
CA ASP A 627 -2.90 -12.74 15.69
C ASP A 627 -2.96 -13.90 14.70
N ASP A 628 -3.72 -13.72 13.63
CA ASP A 628 -3.82 -14.65 12.50
C ASP A 628 -3.66 -13.91 11.16
N GLY A 629 -3.77 -14.63 10.04
CA GLY A 629 -3.62 -14.04 8.71
C GLY A 629 -4.51 -12.82 8.45
N GLN A 630 -5.72 -12.77 9.01
CA GLN A 630 -6.62 -11.63 8.82
C GLN A 630 -6.18 -10.42 9.64
N SER A 631 -5.86 -10.60 10.93
CA SER A 631 -5.44 -9.47 11.77
C SER A 631 -4.03 -8.99 11.44
N TRP A 632 -3.13 -9.86 10.99
CA TRP A 632 -1.85 -9.46 10.42
C TRP A 632 -2.02 -8.68 9.11
N ALA A 633 -2.91 -9.11 8.21
CA ALA A 633 -3.15 -8.39 6.96
C ALA A 633 -3.65 -6.97 7.21
N ALA A 634 -4.63 -6.82 8.10
CA ALA A 634 -5.17 -5.51 8.49
C ALA A 634 -4.11 -4.58 9.09
N LYS A 635 -3.14 -5.12 9.84
CA LYS A 635 -2.01 -4.34 10.35
C LYS A 635 -1.02 -3.98 9.26
N LEU A 636 -0.74 -4.90 8.34
CA LEU A 636 0.17 -4.64 7.22
C LEU A 636 -0.39 -3.61 6.23
N ASP A 637 -1.72 -3.43 6.17
CA ASP A 637 -2.34 -2.33 5.42
C ASP A 637 -1.87 -0.94 5.92
N LEU A 638 -1.45 -0.82 7.19
CA LEU A 638 -0.88 0.42 7.72
C LEU A 638 0.45 0.82 7.05
N LEU A 639 1.14 -0.13 6.41
CA LEU A 639 2.33 0.20 5.61
C LEU A 639 1.96 1.12 4.44
N ASP A 640 0.82 0.85 3.80
CA ASP A 640 0.30 1.67 2.70
C ASP A 640 -0.28 2.97 3.25
N GLU A 641 -1.09 2.89 4.33
CA GLU A 641 -1.73 4.05 4.99
C GLU A 641 -0.72 5.15 5.38
N PHE A 642 0.46 4.76 5.88
CA PHE A 642 1.47 5.71 6.36
C PHE A 642 2.77 5.73 5.54
N ASN A 643 2.80 5.09 4.36
CA ASN A 643 3.98 5.01 3.50
C ASN A 643 5.26 4.52 4.24
N LEU A 644 5.10 3.52 5.10
CA LEU A 644 6.16 3.08 6.01
C LEU A 644 7.27 2.33 5.26
N GLY A 645 8.50 2.51 5.74
CA GLY A 645 9.70 1.82 5.27
C GLY A 645 9.67 0.31 5.41
N GLY A 646 8.76 -0.25 6.22
CA GLY A 646 8.50 -1.67 6.31
C GLY A 646 8.13 -2.14 7.71
N ILE A 647 8.53 -3.36 8.08
CA ILE A 647 8.20 -4.00 9.35
C ILE A 647 9.42 -4.50 10.11
N GLY A 648 9.29 -4.58 11.43
CA GLY A 648 10.19 -5.29 12.34
C GLY A 648 9.41 -6.27 13.19
N SER A 649 9.45 -7.56 12.86
CA SER A 649 8.54 -8.54 13.45
C SER A 649 9.19 -9.35 14.57
N TRP A 650 8.54 -9.37 15.73
CA TRP A 650 8.96 -10.14 16.90
C TRP A 650 8.06 -11.36 17.13
N SER A 651 8.55 -12.58 17.02
CA SER A 651 9.86 -12.98 16.48
C SER A 651 9.71 -14.30 15.74
N MET A 652 10.71 -14.63 14.92
CA MET A 652 10.65 -15.83 14.08
C MET A 652 10.56 -17.14 14.90
N ARG A 653 10.96 -17.14 16.17
CA ARG A 653 10.80 -18.30 17.07
C ARG A 653 9.35 -18.75 17.24
N TRP A 654 8.37 -17.86 17.04
CA TRP A 654 6.95 -18.19 17.13
C TRP A 654 6.38 -18.79 15.84
N ILE A 655 7.20 -18.88 14.79
CA ILE A 655 6.84 -19.49 13.51
C ILE A 655 7.24 -20.98 13.51
N ASN A 656 6.37 -21.81 12.95
CA ASN A 656 6.63 -23.22 12.66
C ASN A 656 6.07 -23.63 11.29
N GLU A 657 6.17 -24.91 10.95
CA GLU A 657 5.70 -25.49 9.69
C GLU A 657 4.20 -25.29 9.42
N VAL A 658 3.39 -25.02 10.46
CA VAL A 658 1.95 -24.78 10.33
C VAL A 658 1.66 -23.29 10.10
N SER A 659 2.37 -22.39 10.78
CA SER A 659 2.13 -20.95 10.65
C SER A 659 2.86 -20.30 9.47
N ALA A 660 3.98 -20.87 9.03
CA ALA A 660 4.77 -20.33 7.93
C ALA A 660 3.98 -20.20 6.61
N PRO A 661 3.16 -21.19 6.18
CA PRO A 661 2.33 -21.08 4.99
C PRO A 661 1.25 -19.99 5.04
N GLU A 662 0.84 -19.55 6.23
CA GLU A 662 -0.13 -18.44 6.39
C GLU A 662 0.57 -17.08 6.34
N LEU A 663 1.73 -16.97 6.99
CA LEU A 663 2.41 -15.70 7.19
C LEU A 663 3.24 -15.26 5.97
N PHE A 664 4.05 -16.15 5.39
CA PHE A 664 5.01 -15.74 4.36
C PHE A 664 4.36 -15.27 3.06
N PRO A 665 3.28 -15.89 2.54
CA PRO A 665 2.57 -15.34 1.39
C PRO A 665 2.07 -13.90 1.63
N LEU A 666 1.56 -13.63 2.83
CA LEU A 666 1.12 -12.30 3.22
C LEU A 666 2.28 -11.30 3.27
N LEU A 667 3.41 -11.67 3.88
CA LEU A 667 4.61 -10.81 3.87
C LEU A 667 5.07 -10.50 2.43
N LYS A 668 5.14 -11.53 1.58
CA LYS A 668 5.52 -11.35 0.19
C LYS A 668 4.58 -10.40 -0.54
N GLU A 669 3.28 -10.53 -0.34
CA GLU A 669 2.27 -9.67 -0.96
C GLU A 669 2.42 -8.20 -0.53
N ARG A 670 2.67 -7.94 0.75
CA ARG A 670 2.65 -6.58 1.32
C ARG A 670 3.98 -5.84 1.23
N LEU A 671 5.08 -6.56 1.02
CA LEU A 671 6.41 -5.99 0.94
C LEU A 671 6.94 -5.87 -0.50
N ASN A 672 6.31 -6.54 -1.48
CA ASN A 672 6.80 -6.61 -2.87
C ASN A 672 5.89 -6.05 -3.95
#